data_AF-A0AAQ6AJ63-F1
#
_entry.id   AF-A0AAQ6AJ63-F1
#
_cell.length_a   1.000
_cell.length_b   1.000
_cell.length_c   1.000
_cell.angle_alpha   90.00
_cell.angle_beta   90.00
_cell.angle_gamma   90.00
#
_symmetry.space_group_name_H-M   'P 1'
#
loop_
_entity.id
_entity.type
_entity.pdbx_description
1 polymer ?
#
loop_
_entity_poly.entity_id
_entity_poly.type
_entity_poly.pdbx_seq_one_letter_code
_entity_poly.pdbx_strand_id
1 'polypeptide(L)'
;MADCIRVPLLLLLMCILSFVHSIRGENNVIAKLAGNPENLPNPAGVLGPAAGNPGAIEKNQGAGASLSRRRSAGLKLAEEAVCREDLTRLCPKHSWNNNLAVLECLQDRKEETEIAAECNHLLWNYKLNLTTDPKFESVAVEVCKTTISEIKECAAEELGKGYLVSCLVDHRGNITDYQCNQYITKMTSIVFSDFRLICGFTDKCRDDINALHCGSISTGEKDIHSQGEVIACLEKGLVREAEEQPGAHAIKDDCKKAIMRVAELSSDDFHLDRYLYFACREDRERFCEHTLAGEGRVYKCLFNHKFEEAMSERCREALTTRQKLIAQDYKVSYSLAKACKSDLRKYRCSVDTNMPRAREARLSYLLLCLESAVHRGRVVSGECQGEMMDYRRMLMEDFSLSPEIVLHCRSEIEGHCSGLHRKGRTLHCLMRVGRGDEGAIEPNCQKALQTLIQEADPGADYRIDRALNEACESVIQTACKHIRNGDPMILSCLMEHLYTEKMVEDCEQRLLELQYFIARDWKLDPILYKKCQGDASRLCHTHGWNETSEMMPPGAIFSCLYRHAYRSVEQGRRLSRDCKVEVQRILHQRALDVKLDPELQRRCMTDLGKWCSEKTEAGQELECLQDHLEDLVSDCRDVVGNLTELESEVF
;
A
#
# COMPACT_ATOMS: atom_id res chain seq x y z
N MET A 1 -26.85 6.44 -16.56
CA MET A 1 -25.99 5.29 -16.93
C MET A 1 -25.05 5.81 -18.00
N ALA A 2 -23.85 6.23 -17.61
CA ALA A 2 -22.78 6.64 -18.52
C ALA A 2 -21.48 6.04 -17.96
N ASP A 3 -20.91 5.10 -18.70
CA ASP A 3 -19.70 4.37 -18.36
C ASP A 3 -18.47 5.15 -18.82
N CYS A 4 -17.61 5.57 -17.89
CA CYS A 4 -16.26 6.03 -18.21
C CYS A 4 -15.38 4.82 -18.49
N ILE A 5 -15.10 4.61 -19.78
CA ILE A 5 -14.04 3.84 -20.46
C ILE A 5 -14.65 2.90 -21.51
N ARG A 6 -14.60 3.31 -22.79
CA ARG A 6 -14.65 2.39 -23.95
C ARG A 6 -13.35 2.46 -24.73
N VAL A 7 -12.69 1.31 -24.80
CA VAL A 7 -11.64 0.95 -25.77
C VAL A 7 -12.22 1.07 -27.20
N PRO A 8 -11.44 1.46 -28.24
CA PRO A 8 -12.00 1.75 -29.56
C PRO A 8 -12.61 0.51 -30.24
N LEU A 9 -13.87 0.64 -30.62
CA LEU A 9 -14.70 -0.35 -31.31
C LEU A 9 -14.28 -0.47 -32.80
N LEU A 10 -13.17 -1.14 -33.09
CA LEU A 10 -12.82 -1.54 -34.47
C LEU A 10 -12.28 -2.98 -34.59
N LEU A 11 -12.27 -3.77 -33.51
CA LEU A 11 -11.81 -5.18 -33.53
C LEU A 11 -12.91 -6.22 -33.26
N LEU A 12 -14.16 -5.81 -32.98
CA LEU A 12 -15.26 -6.72 -32.61
C LEU A 12 -16.07 -7.30 -33.79
N LEU A 13 -15.75 -6.94 -35.04
CA LEU A 13 -16.51 -7.39 -36.21
C LEU A 13 -15.88 -8.57 -36.98
N MET A 14 -14.75 -9.13 -36.52
CA MET A 14 -14.11 -10.28 -37.18
C MET A 14 -14.22 -11.62 -36.42
N CYS A 15 -14.74 -11.64 -35.19
CA CYS A 15 -14.79 -12.88 -34.38
C CYS A 15 -16.15 -13.59 -34.37
N ILE A 16 -17.20 -13.05 -35.02
CA ILE A 16 -18.55 -13.65 -34.97
C ILE A 16 -18.80 -14.71 -36.07
N LEU A 17 -17.82 -15.01 -36.93
CA LEU A 17 -17.98 -15.98 -38.03
C LEU A 17 -17.17 -17.28 -37.86
N SER A 18 -16.66 -17.58 -36.68
CA SER A 18 -15.95 -18.83 -36.42
C SER A 18 -16.40 -19.37 -35.09
N PHE A 19 -17.46 -20.19 -35.08
CA PHE A 19 -17.72 -21.32 -34.16
C PHE A 19 -19.20 -21.73 -34.30
N VAL A 20 -19.52 -22.23 -35.49
CA VAL A 20 -20.66 -23.14 -35.70
C VAL A 20 -20.04 -24.43 -36.22
N HIS A 21 -19.77 -25.41 -35.35
CA HIS A 21 -19.96 -26.86 -35.55
C HIS A 21 -19.28 -27.73 -34.48
N SER A 22 -19.95 -28.86 -34.21
CA SER A 22 -19.60 -30.05 -33.41
C SER A 22 -19.67 -29.97 -31.89
N ILE A 23 -20.19 -30.91 -31.08
CA ILE A 23 -21.10 -32.09 -31.16
C ILE A 23 -20.87 -32.87 -29.83
N ARG A 24 -21.95 -33.09 -29.05
CA ARG A 24 -22.39 -34.38 -28.42
C ARG A 24 -21.77 -34.96 -27.13
N GLY A 25 -22.70 -35.32 -26.21
CA GLY A 25 -22.72 -36.48 -25.28
C GLY A 25 -22.27 -36.15 -23.85
N GLU A 26 -22.96 -36.50 -22.74
CA GLU A 26 -23.97 -37.53 -22.44
C GLU A 26 -24.91 -37.13 -21.27
N ASN A 27 -26.06 -37.81 -21.23
CA ASN A 27 -27.12 -37.81 -20.20
C ASN A 27 -26.65 -38.48 -18.88
N ASN A 28 -27.30 -38.50 -17.70
CA ASN A 28 -28.72 -38.49 -17.30
C ASN A 28 -28.76 -38.42 -15.75
N VAL A 29 -29.85 -37.91 -15.15
CA VAL A 29 -30.73 -38.57 -14.13
C VAL A 29 -31.67 -37.53 -13.49
N ILE A 30 -32.94 -37.90 -13.41
CA ILE A 30 -34.15 -37.14 -13.04
C ILE A 30 -34.59 -37.51 -11.61
N ALA A 31 -35.10 -36.54 -10.85
CA ALA A 31 -36.25 -36.75 -9.95
C ALA A 31 -37.03 -35.45 -9.71
N LYS A 32 -38.33 -35.50 -10.05
CA LYS A 32 -39.38 -34.48 -9.89
C LYS A 32 -39.86 -34.37 -8.44
N LEU A 33 -40.42 -33.21 -8.07
CA LEU A 33 -41.77 -33.10 -7.49
C LEU A 33 -42.30 -31.67 -7.55
N ALA A 34 -43.52 -31.53 -8.05
CA ALA A 34 -44.34 -30.32 -8.08
C ALA A 34 -45.66 -30.62 -7.35
N GLY A 35 -46.23 -29.62 -6.66
CA GLY A 35 -47.55 -29.67 -6.04
C GLY A 35 -47.96 -28.29 -5.51
N ASN A 36 -49.09 -27.79 -5.99
CA ASN A 36 -49.60 -26.41 -5.92
C ASN A 36 -50.45 -26.14 -4.63
N PRO A 37 -50.99 -24.91 -4.43
CA PRO A 37 -51.44 -24.33 -3.14
C PRO A 37 -52.93 -24.54 -2.85
N GLU A 38 -53.40 -24.19 -1.64
CA GLU A 38 -54.77 -23.70 -1.40
C GLU A 38 -54.99 -23.03 -0.01
N ASN A 39 -55.65 -21.87 -0.06
CA ASN A 39 -56.77 -21.38 0.77
C ASN A 39 -56.62 -20.71 2.17
N LEU A 40 -57.07 -19.44 2.15
CA LEU A 40 -57.66 -18.56 3.18
C LEU A 40 -58.89 -19.17 3.89
N PRO A 41 -59.37 -18.66 5.05
CA PRO A 41 -60.31 -17.50 5.05
C PRO A 41 -60.31 -16.56 6.28
N ASN A 42 -60.65 -15.29 6.00
CA ASN A 42 -61.22 -14.30 6.94
C ASN A 42 -62.68 -14.65 7.30
N PRO A 43 -63.24 -14.01 8.34
CA PRO A 43 -64.54 -13.33 8.20
C PRO A 43 -64.49 -11.88 8.75
N ALA A 44 -65.02 -10.89 8.01
CA ALA A 44 -66.31 -10.19 8.21
C ALA A 44 -66.35 -9.30 9.48
N GLY A 45 -66.59 -7.98 9.47
CA GLY A 45 -67.42 -7.11 8.62
C GLY A 45 -68.60 -6.58 9.45
N VAL A 46 -68.87 -5.27 9.48
CA VAL A 46 -70.20 -4.65 9.75
C VAL A 46 -70.14 -3.08 9.74
N LEU A 47 -70.86 -2.52 8.75
CA LEU A 47 -71.73 -1.31 8.70
C LEU A 47 -71.28 0.08 9.20
N GLY A 48 -71.14 1.02 8.25
CA GLY A 48 -72.24 1.96 7.90
C GLY A 48 -72.30 3.37 8.54
N PRO A 49 -72.95 4.36 7.90
CA PRO A 49 -72.39 5.70 7.64
C PRO A 49 -73.27 6.90 8.10
N ALA A 50 -72.79 8.14 7.99
CA ALA A 50 -73.64 9.30 7.65
C ALA A 50 -72.84 10.55 7.23
N ALA A 51 -73.30 11.18 6.16
CA ALA A 51 -72.82 12.41 5.55
C ALA A 51 -73.53 13.66 6.12
N GLY A 52 -72.91 14.84 5.97
CA GLY A 52 -73.55 16.14 6.18
C GLY A 52 -72.71 17.27 5.58
N ASN A 53 -73.23 17.87 4.50
CA ASN A 53 -72.60 18.92 3.67
C ASN A 53 -73.18 20.33 4.08
N PRO A 54 -73.03 21.44 3.33
CA PRO A 54 -72.19 22.61 3.67
C PRO A 54 -72.92 23.98 3.75
N GLY A 55 -72.17 25.07 4.03
CA GLY A 55 -72.52 26.49 3.77
C GLY A 55 -72.58 27.38 5.02
N ALA A 56 -72.31 28.69 5.02
CA ALA A 56 -71.88 29.65 4.01
C ALA A 56 -71.53 31.00 4.72
N ILE A 57 -70.51 31.69 4.20
CA ILE A 57 -70.37 33.16 4.01
C ILE A 57 -70.46 34.09 5.25
N GLU A 58 -69.37 34.84 5.50
CA GLU A 58 -69.45 36.30 5.64
C GLU A 58 -68.17 36.99 5.12
N LYS A 59 -68.37 38.08 4.38
CA LYS A 59 -67.38 38.92 3.69
C LYS A 59 -66.96 40.08 4.59
N ASN A 60 -65.70 40.53 4.48
CA ASN A 60 -65.43 41.96 4.34
C ASN A 60 -64.16 42.25 3.53
N GLN A 61 -64.29 43.26 2.67
CA GLN A 61 -63.31 43.88 1.76
C GLN A 61 -62.26 44.65 2.60
N GLY A 62 -61.04 45.01 2.21
CA GLY A 62 -60.34 45.13 0.94
C GLY A 62 -59.42 46.36 1.04
N ALA A 63 -58.09 46.20 0.98
CA ALA A 63 -57.14 47.28 0.68
C ALA A 63 -55.81 46.69 0.17
N GLY A 64 -55.37 47.17 -0.98
CA GLY A 64 -54.39 46.49 -1.85
C GLY A 64 -52.91 46.76 -1.56
N ALA A 65 -52.13 45.82 -2.11
CA ALA A 65 -50.85 45.98 -2.83
C ALA A 65 -49.66 46.69 -2.14
N SER A 66 -48.67 45.87 -1.74
CA SER A 66 -47.32 45.91 -2.32
C SER A 66 -46.42 44.84 -1.67
N LEU A 67 -46.59 43.57 -2.06
CA LEU A 67 -45.52 42.58 -1.87
C LEU A 67 -44.42 42.93 -2.87
N SER A 68 -43.43 43.68 -2.39
CA SER A 68 -42.20 43.94 -3.10
C SER A 68 -41.61 42.60 -3.53
N ARG A 69 -41.55 42.42 -4.85
CA ARG A 69 -40.90 41.34 -5.57
C ARG A 69 -39.42 41.36 -5.17
N ARG A 70 -39.06 40.65 -4.10
CA ARG A 70 -37.65 40.41 -3.74
C ARG A 70 -37.04 39.65 -4.90
N ARG A 71 -36.23 40.37 -5.69
CA ARG A 71 -35.21 39.76 -6.56
C ARG A 71 -34.48 38.73 -5.70
N SER A 72 -34.35 37.52 -6.20
CA SER A 72 -33.58 36.44 -5.58
C SER A 72 -32.11 36.86 -5.49
N ALA A 73 -31.77 37.60 -4.44
CA ALA A 73 -30.39 37.77 -3.99
C ALA A 73 -29.91 36.39 -3.54
N GLY A 74 -28.75 35.95 -4.03
CA GLY A 74 -28.17 34.69 -3.60
C GLY A 74 -28.05 34.64 -2.08
N LEU A 75 -28.37 33.48 -1.50
CA LEU A 75 -28.22 33.20 -0.07
C LEU A 75 -26.82 33.61 0.39
N LYS A 76 -26.69 34.37 1.48
CA LYS A 76 -25.39 34.73 2.08
C LYS A 76 -25.26 34.10 3.46
N LEU A 77 -24.35 33.13 3.61
CA LEU A 77 -24.16 32.36 4.84
C LEU A 77 -23.87 33.26 6.06
N ALA A 78 -23.13 34.36 5.88
CA ALA A 78 -22.85 35.32 6.94
C ALA A 78 -24.06 36.14 7.39
N GLU A 79 -25.10 36.23 6.56
CA GLU A 79 -26.33 36.96 6.86
C GLU A 79 -27.41 36.05 7.49
N GLU A 80 -27.24 34.73 7.44
CA GLU A 80 -28.18 33.77 8.00
C GLU A 80 -28.11 33.72 9.52
N ALA A 81 -29.28 33.82 10.16
CA ALA A 81 -29.38 33.93 11.62
C ALA A 81 -28.80 32.72 12.34
N VAL A 82 -29.01 31.52 11.78
CA VAL A 82 -28.57 30.25 12.36
C VAL A 82 -27.05 30.12 12.46
N CYS A 83 -26.28 30.76 11.57
CA CYS A 83 -24.81 30.67 11.54
C CYS A 83 -24.08 31.92 12.06
N ARG A 84 -24.81 33.00 12.37
CA ARG A 84 -24.21 34.31 12.69
C ARG A 84 -23.40 34.30 13.98
N GLU A 85 -23.89 33.60 15.00
CA GLU A 85 -23.23 33.48 16.30
C GLU A 85 -21.94 32.67 16.18
N ASP A 86 -22.01 31.51 15.52
CA ASP A 86 -20.85 30.67 15.22
C ASP A 86 -19.80 31.41 14.40
N LEU A 87 -20.20 32.16 13.38
CA LEU A 87 -19.28 32.97 12.56
C LEU A 87 -18.62 34.10 13.32
N THR A 88 -19.31 34.71 14.29
CA THR A 88 -18.75 35.78 15.12
C THR A 88 -17.73 35.22 16.12
N ARG A 89 -17.97 34.00 16.61
CA ARG A 89 -17.09 33.33 17.57
C ARG A 89 -15.88 32.67 16.92
N LEU A 90 -16.08 32.06 15.75
CA LEU A 90 -15.12 31.17 15.11
C LEU A 90 -14.36 31.79 13.94
N CYS A 91 -14.87 32.86 13.34
CA CYS A 91 -14.36 33.36 12.07
C CYS A 91 -14.02 34.86 12.09
N PRO A 92 -12.86 35.26 11.54
CA PRO A 92 -12.51 36.67 11.44
C PRO A 92 -13.42 37.38 10.43
N LYS A 93 -13.80 38.64 10.70
CA LYS A 93 -14.81 39.38 9.91
C LYS A 93 -14.52 39.47 8.40
N HIS A 94 -13.27 39.34 7.97
CA HIS A 94 -12.93 39.36 6.54
C HIS A 94 -13.39 38.10 5.78
N SER A 95 -13.63 36.98 6.46
CA SER A 95 -14.15 35.77 5.82
C SER A 95 -15.64 35.90 5.47
N TRP A 96 -16.35 36.88 6.02
CA TRP A 96 -17.78 37.09 5.80
C TRP A 96 -18.10 37.68 4.41
N ASN A 97 -17.07 38.09 3.68
CA ASN A 97 -17.19 38.77 2.39
C ASN A 97 -17.75 37.88 1.28
N ASN A 98 -17.60 36.56 1.39
CA ASN A 98 -18.21 35.61 0.47
C ASN A 98 -18.47 34.26 1.16
N ASN A 99 -19.44 33.51 0.65
CA ASN A 99 -19.84 32.24 1.26
C ASN A 99 -18.74 31.17 1.24
N LEU A 100 -17.83 31.23 0.29
CA LEU A 100 -16.73 30.27 0.17
C LEU A 100 -15.70 30.44 1.30
N ALA A 101 -15.34 31.68 1.62
CA ALA A 101 -14.46 32.01 2.73
C ALA A 101 -15.11 31.72 4.10
N VAL A 102 -16.44 31.84 4.19
CA VAL A 102 -17.21 31.37 5.35
C VAL A 102 -17.09 29.86 5.51
N LEU A 103 -17.28 29.09 4.43
CA LEU A 103 -17.15 27.63 4.46
C LEU A 103 -15.75 27.20 4.85
N GLU A 104 -14.73 27.77 4.22
CA GLU A 104 -13.31 27.50 4.50
C GLU A 104 -12.95 27.76 5.96
N CYS A 105 -13.44 28.87 6.54
CA CYS A 105 -13.16 29.20 7.93
C CYS A 105 -13.83 28.24 8.94
N LEU A 106 -15.07 27.82 8.68
CA LEU A 106 -15.81 26.93 9.58
C LEU A 106 -15.40 25.46 9.42
N GLN A 107 -14.74 25.11 8.32
CA GLN A 107 -14.38 23.73 7.97
C GLN A 107 -13.33 23.11 8.91
N ASP A 108 -12.44 23.89 9.54
CA ASP A 108 -11.32 23.34 10.32
C ASP A 108 -11.53 23.42 11.86
N ARG A 109 -12.76 23.61 12.33
CA ARG A 109 -13.04 23.77 13.77
C ARG A 109 -13.18 22.43 14.50
N LYS A 110 -12.76 22.44 15.78
CA LYS A 110 -12.24 21.31 16.56
C LYS A 110 -13.28 20.20 16.82
N GLU A 111 -14.54 20.56 16.96
CA GLU A 111 -15.66 19.65 17.16
C GLU A 111 -16.91 20.36 16.62
N GLU A 112 -17.86 19.65 16.02
CA GLU A 112 -19.17 20.23 15.69
C GLU A 112 -20.03 20.51 16.92
N THR A 113 -19.54 20.28 18.14
CA THR A 113 -20.09 20.83 19.39
C THR A 113 -19.92 22.34 19.50
N GLU A 114 -19.01 22.91 18.71
CA GLU A 114 -18.76 24.35 18.62
C GLU A 114 -19.69 25.06 17.61
N ILE A 115 -20.26 24.35 16.64
CA ILE A 115 -21.17 24.94 15.64
C ILE A 115 -22.60 24.47 15.96
N ALA A 116 -23.56 25.39 16.01
CA ALA A 116 -24.95 25.02 16.25
C ALA A 116 -25.43 24.00 15.21
N ALA A 117 -26.14 22.95 15.63
CA ALA A 117 -26.62 21.88 14.75
C ALA A 117 -27.45 22.42 13.55
N GLU A 118 -28.17 23.52 13.75
CA GLU A 118 -28.93 24.21 12.71
C GLU A 118 -28.03 24.94 11.71
N CYS A 119 -26.96 25.61 12.17
CA CYS A 119 -25.95 26.18 11.28
C CYS A 119 -25.28 25.09 10.46
N ASN A 120 -24.88 24.01 11.13
CA ASN A 120 -24.26 22.88 10.48
C ASN A 120 -25.14 22.31 9.36
N HIS A 121 -26.41 22.07 9.64
CA HIS A 121 -27.38 21.61 8.65
C HIS A 121 -27.55 22.59 7.47
N LEU A 122 -27.50 23.90 7.73
CA LEU A 122 -27.51 24.91 6.66
C LEU A 122 -26.24 24.84 5.80
N LEU A 123 -25.06 24.75 6.42
CA LEU A 123 -23.78 24.62 5.72
C LEU A 123 -23.75 23.35 4.87
N TRP A 124 -24.27 22.26 5.40
CA TRP A 124 -24.41 20.99 4.69
C TRP A 124 -25.29 21.11 3.44
N ASN A 125 -26.49 21.69 3.57
CA ASN A 125 -27.39 21.90 2.42
C ASN A 125 -26.78 22.85 1.40
N TYR A 126 -26.05 23.87 1.85
CA TYR A 126 -25.37 24.80 0.99
C TYR A 126 -24.23 24.15 0.21
N LYS A 127 -23.42 23.29 0.86
CA LYS A 127 -22.35 22.50 0.22
C LYS A 127 -22.91 21.52 -0.82
N LEU A 128 -24.00 20.82 -0.50
CA LEU A 128 -24.66 19.91 -1.43
C LEU A 128 -25.15 20.65 -2.68
N ASN A 129 -25.85 21.77 -2.48
CA ASN A 129 -26.33 22.60 -3.57
C ASN A 129 -25.19 23.25 -4.37
N LEU A 130 -24.07 23.62 -3.74
CA LEU A 130 -22.90 24.18 -4.43
C LEU A 130 -22.36 23.26 -5.53
N THR A 131 -22.47 21.96 -5.34
CA THR A 131 -21.93 20.96 -6.26
C THR A 131 -22.97 20.34 -7.18
N THR A 132 -24.27 20.50 -6.90
CA THR A 132 -25.35 19.97 -7.77
C THR A 132 -26.18 21.06 -8.46
N ASP A 133 -26.04 22.33 -8.07
CA ASP A 133 -26.79 23.44 -8.69
C ASP A 133 -26.15 23.83 -10.04
N PRO A 134 -26.93 23.79 -11.14
CA PRO A 134 -26.48 24.17 -12.48
C PRO A 134 -25.79 25.54 -12.56
N LYS A 135 -26.09 26.47 -11.64
CA LYS A 135 -25.43 27.79 -11.60
C LYS A 135 -23.96 27.71 -11.23
N PHE A 136 -23.57 26.84 -10.29
CA PHE A 136 -22.15 26.69 -9.94
C PHE A 136 -21.38 25.94 -11.02
N GLU A 137 -22.05 24.99 -11.69
CA GLU A 137 -21.46 24.32 -12.85
C GLU A 137 -21.26 25.28 -14.03
N SER A 138 -22.15 26.27 -14.21
CA SER A 138 -21.96 27.31 -15.21
C SER A 138 -20.72 28.19 -14.96
N VAL A 139 -20.38 28.46 -13.68
CA VAL A 139 -19.13 29.15 -13.32
C VAL A 139 -17.92 28.30 -13.69
N ALA A 140 -17.97 26.99 -13.47
CA ALA A 140 -16.91 26.08 -13.91
C ALA A 140 -16.75 26.08 -15.43
N VAL A 141 -17.85 26.07 -16.19
CA VAL A 141 -17.83 26.16 -17.67
C VAL A 141 -17.23 27.46 -18.16
N GLU A 142 -17.52 28.59 -17.50
CA GLU A 142 -16.98 29.90 -17.85
C GLU A 142 -15.49 30.03 -17.52
N VAL A 143 -15.10 29.66 -16.30
CA VAL A 143 -13.73 29.83 -15.81
C VAL A 143 -12.76 28.79 -16.41
N CYS A 144 -13.22 27.55 -16.62
CA CYS A 144 -12.39 26.44 -17.11
C CYS A 144 -12.62 26.11 -18.59
N LYS A 145 -13.15 27.04 -19.39
CA LYS A 145 -13.55 26.80 -20.79
C LYS A 145 -12.48 26.12 -21.66
N THR A 146 -11.24 26.60 -21.58
CA THR A 146 -10.09 26.08 -22.33
C THR A 146 -9.73 24.67 -21.86
N THR A 147 -9.59 24.48 -20.55
CA THR A 147 -9.29 23.19 -19.93
C THR A 147 -10.34 22.12 -20.24
N ILE A 148 -11.64 22.48 -20.20
CA ILE A 148 -12.73 21.56 -20.55
C ILE A 148 -12.59 21.09 -22.01
N SER A 149 -12.21 21.98 -22.92
CA SER A 149 -12.01 21.60 -24.33
C SER A 149 -10.81 20.67 -24.57
N GLU A 150 -9.80 20.74 -23.69
CA GLU A 150 -8.61 19.89 -23.75
C GLU A 150 -8.87 18.50 -23.13
N ILE A 151 -9.71 18.43 -22.10
CA ILE A 151 -10.04 17.19 -21.38
C ILE A 151 -11.38 16.65 -21.89
N LYS A 152 -11.30 15.81 -22.93
CA LYS A 152 -12.48 15.22 -23.61
C LYS A 152 -13.45 14.50 -22.66
N GLU A 153 -12.94 13.89 -21.60
CA GLU A 153 -13.75 13.19 -20.60
C GLU A 153 -14.63 14.18 -19.84
N CYS A 154 -14.08 15.29 -19.35
CA CYS A 154 -14.86 16.33 -18.66
C CYS A 154 -15.83 17.07 -19.59
N ALA A 155 -15.49 17.22 -20.88
CA ALA A 155 -16.40 17.81 -21.86
C ALA A 155 -17.63 16.94 -22.15
N ALA A 156 -17.56 15.64 -21.89
CA ALA A 156 -18.64 14.69 -22.13
C ALA A 156 -19.62 14.57 -20.95
N GLU A 157 -19.31 15.20 -19.80
CA GLU A 157 -20.12 15.13 -18.59
C GLU A 157 -21.46 15.86 -18.73
N GLU A 158 -22.49 15.28 -18.12
CA GLU A 158 -23.84 15.87 -18.12
C GLU A 158 -23.91 17.05 -17.14
N LEU A 159 -24.24 18.24 -17.67
CA LEU A 159 -24.45 19.45 -16.87
C LEU A 159 -25.68 19.32 -15.96
N GLY A 160 -25.60 19.89 -14.77
CA GLY A 160 -26.61 19.93 -13.72
C GLY A 160 -26.53 18.78 -12.72
N LYS A 161 -25.51 17.92 -12.81
CA LYS A 161 -25.32 16.77 -11.90
C LYS A 161 -24.08 16.89 -11.03
N GLY A 162 -23.26 17.91 -11.22
CA GLY A 162 -22.04 18.13 -10.44
C GLY A 162 -20.81 17.36 -10.92
N TYR A 163 -20.96 16.54 -11.97
CA TYR A 163 -19.88 15.69 -12.46
C TYR A 163 -18.77 16.47 -13.16
N LEU A 164 -19.07 17.61 -13.78
CA LEU A 164 -18.05 18.45 -14.43
C LEU A 164 -17.01 18.96 -13.43
N VAL A 165 -17.43 19.51 -12.29
CA VAL A 165 -16.51 20.05 -11.29
C VAL A 165 -15.68 18.92 -10.68
N SER A 166 -16.30 17.79 -10.36
CA SER A 166 -15.57 16.61 -9.88
C SER A 166 -14.56 16.10 -10.92
N CYS A 167 -14.91 16.07 -12.22
CA CYS A 167 -13.99 15.70 -13.28
C CYS A 167 -12.81 16.69 -13.40
N LEU A 168 -13.06 17.99 -13.27
CA LEU A 168 -11.99 18.98 -13.29
C LEU A 168 -11.07 18.85 -12.07
N VAL A 169 -11.62 18.55 -10.89
CA VAL A 169 -10.84 18.20 -9.69
C VAL A 169 -9.99 16.94 -9.92
N ASP A 170 -10.55 15.94 -10.59
CA ASP A 170 -9.85 14.71 -10.97
C ASP A 170 -8.61 14.97 -11.86
N HIS A 171 -8.70 15.99 -12.70
CA HIS A 171 -7.63 16.40 -13.60
C HIS A 171 -6.85 17.63 -13.14
N ARG A 172 -6.96 18.03 -11.86
CA ARG A 172 -6.31 19.25 -11.33
C ARG A 172 -4.83 19.39 -11.70
N GLY A 173 -4.08 18.27 -11.73
CA GLY A 173 -2.67 18.24 -12.07
C GLY A 173 -2.35 18.48 -13.56
N ASN A 174 -3.35 18.40 -14.43
CA ASN A 174 -3.24 18.69 -15.86
C ASN A 174 -3.71 20.11 -16.21
N ILE A 175 -4.29 20.85 -15.24
CA ILE A 175 -4.82 22.20 -15.46
C ILE A 175 -3.67 23.22 -15.39
N THR A 176 -3.31 23.76 -16.55
CA THR A 176 -2.28 24.80 -16.69
C THR A 176 -2.85 26.22 -16.61
N ASP A 177 -4.13 26.40 -16.91
CA ASP A 177 -4.80 27.71 -16.82
C ASP A 177 -4.89 28.18 -15.36
N TYR A 178 -4.36 29.37 -15.08
CA TYR A 178 -4.24 29.88 -13.71
C TYR A 178 -5.59 30.14 -13.04
N GLN A 179 -6.56 30.68 -13.78
CA GLN A 179 -7.87 31.05 -13.22
C GLN A 179 -8.69 29.79 -12.93
N CYS A 180 -8.69 28.83 -13.86
CA CYS A 180 -9.27 27.52 -13.65
C CYS A 180 -8.58 26.77 -12.51
N ASN A 181 -7.24 26.77 -12.44
CA ASN A 181 -6.50 26.10 -11.39
C ASN A 181 -6.84 26.66 -9.99
N GLN A 182 -6.92 27.99 -9.83
CA GLN A 182 -7.34 28.61 -8.56
C GLN A 182 -8.79 28.26 -8.20
N TYR A 183 -9.70 28.28 -9.18
CA TYR A 183 -11.08 27.89 -8.96
C TYR A 183 -11.19 26.43 -8.52
N ILE A 184 -10.53 25.52 -9.23
CA ILE A 184 -10.51 24.08 -8.93
C ILE A 184 -9.82 23.78 -7.61
N THR A 185 -8.76 24.49 -7.23
CA THR A 185 -8.11 24.34 -5.91
C THR A 185 -9.08 24.67 -4.79
N LYS A 186 -9.84 25.77 -4.92
CA LYS A 186 -10.87 26.13 -3.92
C LYS A 186 -12.02 25.13 -3.92
N MET A 187 -12.50 24.72 -5.09
CA MET A 187 -13.55 23.72 -5.22
C MET A 187 -13.13 22.36 -4.66
N THR A 188 -11.86 21.99 -4.80
CA THR A 188 -11.28 20.75 -4.23
C THR A 188 -11.51 20.74 -2.72
N SER A 189 -11.16 21.81 -2.00
CA SER A 189 -11.38 21.88 -0.54
C SER A 189 -12.84 21.70 -0.13
N ILE A 190 -13.79 22.22 -0.93
CA ILE A 190 -15.24 22.05 -0.70
C ILE A 190 -15.69 20.62 -1.02
N VAL A 191 -15.30 20.08 -2.18
CA VAL A 191 -15.69 18.75 -2.67
C VAL A 191 -15.15 17.66 -1.74
N PHE A 192 -13.92 17.78 -1.26
CA PHE A 192 -13.35 16.83 -0.29
C PHE A 192 -13.90 17.02 1.13
N SER A 193 -14.63 18.12 1.39
CA SER A 193 -15.38 18.28 2.65
C SER A 193 -16.68 17.47 2.68
N ASP A 194 -17.17 16.98 1.52
CA ASP A 194 -18.31 16.06 1.41
C ASP A 194 -18.12 15.12 0.22
N PHE A 195 -17.64 13.90 0.49
CA PHE A 195 -17.24 12.94 -0.53
C PHE A 195 -18.39 12.44 -1.41
N ARG A 196 -19.66 12.70 -1.06
CA ARG A 196 -20.80 12.40 -1.94
C ARG A 196 -20.78 13.27 -3.20
N LEU A 197 -19.99 14.33 -3.17
CA LEU A 197 -19.75 15.26 -4.26
C LEU A 197 -18.61 14.77 -5.20
N ILE A 198 -17.95 13.66 -4.85
CA ILE A 198 -16.99 12.97 -5.69
C ILE A 198 -17.76 12.03 -6.65
N CYS A 199 -17.66 12.29 -7.95
CA CYS A 199 -18.34 11.66 -9.09
C CYS A 199 -18.95 10.25 -8.83
N GLY A 200 -20.20 10.22 -8.39
CA GLY A 200 -20.99 9.00 -8.24
C GLY A 200 -20.42 7.99 -7.23
N PHE A 201 -19.59 8.43 -6.28
CA PHE A 201 -19.01 7.56 -5.25
C PHE A 201 -20.09 6.78 -4.51
N THR A 202 -21.11 7.50 -4.02
CA THR A 202 -22.25 6.90 -3.31
C THR A 202 -22.99 5.89 -4.19
N ASP A 203 -23.14 6.16 -5.49
CA ASP A 203 -23.82 5.23 -6.39
C ASP A 203 -23.01 3.96 -6.65
N LYS A 204 -21.69 4.08 -6.80
CA LYS A 204 -20.76 2.96 -7.01
C LYS A 204 -20.62 2.09 -5.76
N CYS A 205 -20.63 2.71 -4.58
CA CYS A 205 -20.40 2.04 -3.30
C CYS A 205 -21.66 1.73 -2.48
N ARG A 206 -22.87 2.09 -2.95
CA ARG A 206 -24.12 1.96 -2.19
C ARG A 206 -24.34 0.57 -1.59
N ASP A 207 -24.13 -0.47 -2.38
CA ASP A 207 -24.36 -1.84 -1.94
C ASP A 207 -23.35 -2.28 -0.89
N ASP A 208 -22.07 -1.90 -1.07
CA ASP A 208 -20.99 -2.20 -0.14
C ASP A 208 -21.12 -1.42 1.18
N ILE A 209 -21.56 -0.15 1.11
CA ILE A 209 -21.88 0.68 2.29
C ILE A 209 -22.97 0.00 3.13
N ASN A 210 -24.01 -0.53 2.47
CA ASN A 210 -25.11 -1.21 3.15
C ASN A 210 -24.68 -2.56 3.73
N ALA A 211 -23.89 -3.34 2.98
CA ALA A 211 -23.41 -4.65 3.40
C ALA A 211 -22.44 -4.57 4.59
N LEU A 212 -21.56 -3.57 4.59
CA LEU A 212 -20.60 -3.31 5.68
C LEU A 212 -21.20 -2.47 6.81
N HIS A 213 -22.45 -2.04 6.68
CA HIS A 213 -23.12 -1.11 7.60
C HIS A 213 -22.35 0.21 7.84
N CYS A 214 -21.50 0.62 6.91
CA CYS A 214 -20.70 1.84 7.02
C CYS A 214 -21.55 3.12 7.13
N GLY A 215 -22.82 3.08 6.71
CA GLY A 215 -23.75 4.21 6.80
C GLY A 215 -24.44 4.39 8.16
N SER A 216 -24.32 3.43 9.09
CA SER A 216 -24.89 3.50 10.45
C SER A 216 -23.79 3.66 11.48
N ILE A 217 -23.27 4.87 11.62
CA ILE A 217 -22.32 5.20 12.69
C ILE A 217 -23.13 5.40 13.97
N SER A 218 -22.78 4.62 14.99
CA SER A 218 -23.51 4.37 16.25
C SER A 218 -24.33 5.53 16.82
N THR A 219 -25.61 5.26 17.08
CA THR A 219 -26.58 6.11 17.80
C THR A 219 -26.35 6.15 19.32
N GLY A 220 -25.11 6.36 19.77
CA GLY A 220 -24.74 6.50 21.19
C GLY A 220 -23.96 7.77 21.49
N GLU A 221 -23.04 8.14 20.61
CA GLU A 221 -22.36 9.43 20.60
C GLU A 221 -22.64 10.06 19.24
N LYS A 222 -23.34 11.19 19.23
CA LYS A 222 -23.63 11.94 18.01
C LYS A 222 -22.33 12.55 17.52
N ASP A 223 -21.50 11.77 16.84
CA ASP A 223 -20.32 12.27 16.16
C ASP A 223 -20.75 12.76 14.77
N ILE A 224 -20.77 14.07 14.62
CA ILE A 224 -21.45 14.81 13.54
C ILE A 224 -20.62 14.74 12.22
N HIS A 225 -19.45 14.09 12.25
CA HIS A 225 -18.55 13.83 11.11
C HIS A 225 -18.81 12.51 10.37
N SER A 226 -20.07 12.12 10.19
CA SER A 226 -20.49 10.80 9.68
C SER A 226 -20.03 10.45 8.26
N GLN A 227 -19.23 11.30 7.62
CA GLN A 227 -18.89 11.24 6.22
C GLN A 227 -17.50 10.64 5.94
N GLY A 228 -16.44 11.21 6.54
CA GLY A 228 -15.09 10.63 6.47
C GLY A 228 -15.05 9.22 7.05
N GLU A 229 -15.89 8.95 8.06
CA GLU A 229 -16.05 7.63 8.67
C GLU A 229 -16.61 6.56 7.70
N VAL A 230 -17.46 6.94 6.73
CA VAL A 230 -17.94 5.99 5.69
C VAL A 230 -16.78 5.56 4.80
N ILE A 231 -15.94 6.52 4.35
CA ILE A 231 -14.76 6.21 3.55
C ILE A 231 -13.78 5.37 4.37
N ALA A 232 -13.46 5.77 5.59
CA ALA A 232 -12.57 5.02 6.46
C ALA A 232 -13.07 3.59 6.73
N CYS A 233 -14.39 3.41 6.87
CA CYS A 233 -15.02 2.09 6.99
C CYS A 233 -14.85 1.25 5.72
N LEU A 234 -15.08 1.85 4.54
CA LEU A 234 -14.88 1.18 3.25
C LEU A 234 -13.41 0.86 2.97
N GLU A 235 -12.48 1.77 3.30
CA GLU A 235 -11.04 1.56 3.22
C GLU A 235 -10.59 0.41 4.13
N LYS A 236 -11.10 0.37 5.37
CA LYS A 236 -10.88 -0.76 6.28
C LYS A 236 -11.46 -2.05 5.70
N GLY A 237 -12.65 -2.01 5.08
CA GLY A 237 -13.23 -3.15 4.37
C GLY A 237 -12.33 -3.66 3.24
N LEU A 238 -11.79 -2.74 2.44
CA LEU A 238 -10.89 -3.05 1.33
C LEU A 238 -9.59 -3.70 1.80
N VAL A 239 -9.02 -3.19 2.90
CA VAL A 239 -7.84 -3.79 3.55
C VAL A 239 -8.15 -5.20 4.06
N ARG A 240 -9.28 -5.40 4.73
CA ARG A 240 -9.69 -6.72 5.26
C ARG A 240 -9.92 -7.75 4.16
N GLU A 241 -10.48 -7.32 3.03
CA GLU A 241 -10.63 -8.16 1.84
C GLU A 241 -9.27 -8.56 1.27
N ALA A 242 -8.33 -7.62 1.13
CA ALA A 242 -6.99 -7.90 0.60
C ALA A 242 -6.15 -8.82 1.51
N GLU A 243 -6.41 -8.80 2.82
CA GLU A 243 -5.78 -9.70 3.80
C GLU A 243 -6.49 -11.06 3.93
N GLU A 244 -7.52 -11.31 3.12
CA GLU A 244 -8.35 -12.52 3.17
C GLU A 244 -8.86 -12.84 4.58
N GLN A 245 -9.25 -11.80 5.33
CA GLN A 245 -9.71 -11.98 6.70
C GLN A 245 -11.03 -12.80 6.75
N PRO A 246 -11.19 -13.71 7.72
CA PRO A 246 -12.43 -14.46 7.87
C PRO A 246 -13.64 -13.54 8.02
N GLY A 247 -14.65 -13.71 7.15
CA GLY A 247 -15.86 -12.89 7.15
C GLY A 247 -15.71 -11.52 6.49
N ALA A 248 -14.61 -11.25 5.79
CA ALA A 248 -14.47 -10.05 4.97
C ALA A 248 -15.52 -10.01 3.85
N HIS A 249 -16.19 -8.88 3.71
CA HIS A 249 -17.11 -8.62 2.60
C HIS A 249 -16.30 -8.29 1.34
N ALA A 250 -16.62 -8.95 0.23
CA ALA A 250 -16.00 -8.68 -1.06
C ALA A 250 -16.57 -7.38 -1.65
N ILE A 251 -15.77 -6.33 -1.69
CA ILE A 251 -16.17 -5.02 -2.22
C ILE A 251 -16.23 -5.09 -3.73
N LYS A 252 -17.26 -4.48 -4.34
CA LYS A 252 -17.40 -4.46 -5.80
C LYS A 252 -16.26 -3.66 -6.46
N ASP A 253 -15.78 -4.12 -7.60
CA ASP A 253 -14.64 -3.49 -8.31
C ASP A 253 -14.83 -1.99 -8.59
N ASP A 254 -16.06 -1.56 -8.90
CA ASP A 254 -16.35 -0.14 -9.14
C ASP A 254 -16.27 0.68 -7.85
N CYS A 255 -16.65 0.10 -6.71
CA CYS A 255 -16.45 0.71 -5.40
C CYS A 255 -14.98 0.71 -4.99
N LYS A 256 -14.24 -0.40 -5.21
CA LYS A 256 -12.78 -0.46 -4.97
C LYS A 256 -12.04 0.66 -5.70
N LYS A 257 -12.32 0.84 -7.00
CA LYS A 257 -11.75 1.92 -7.81
C LYS A 257 -12.13 3.29 -7.26
N ALA A 258 -13.38 3.47 -6.82
CA ALA A 258 -13.83 4.73 -6.24
C ALA A 258 -13.12 5.04 -4.92
N ILE A 259 -12.95 4.05 -4.03
CA ILE A 259 -12.20 4.18 -2.77
C ILE A 259 -10.74 4.57 -3.06
N MET A 260 -10.04 3.82 -3.91
CA MET A 260 -8.65 4.11 -4.26
C MET A 260 -8.49 5.46 -4.93
N ARG A 261 -9.48 5.89 -5.72
CA ARG A 261 -9.48 7.21 -6.34
C ARG A 261 -9.63 8.34 -5.32
N VAL A 262 -10.52 8.19 -4.35
CA VAL A 262 -10.67 9.16 -3.24
C VAL A 262 -9.37 9.23 -2.43
N ALA A 263 -8.75 8.08 -2.16
CA ALA A 263 -7.46 8.02 -1.49
C ALA A 263 -6.36 8.74 -2.31
N GLU A 264 -6.27 8.50 -3.62
CA GLU A 264 -5.33 9.22 -4.50
C GLU A 264 -5.53 10.74 -4.44
N LEU A 265 -6.76 11.23 -4.56
CA LEU A 265 -7.03 12.68 -4.62
C LEU A 265 -6.76 13.41 -3.29
N SER A 266 -6.97 12.72 -2.17
CA SER A 266 -6.71 13.24 -0.81
C SER A 266 -5.23 13.14 -0.38
N SER A 267 -4.36 12.55 -1.22
CA SER A 267 -2.96 12.23 -0.84
C SER A 267 -2.01 13.42 -0.76
N ASP A 268 -2.35 14.54 -1.38
CA ASP A 268 -1.49 15.72 -1.48
C ASP A 268 -1.49 16.53 -0.18
N ASP A 269 -2.65 16.71 0.43
CA ASP A 269 -2.79 17.45 1.67
C ASP A 269 -3.65 16.65 2.65
N PHE A 270 -3.13 16.41 3.86
CA PHE A 270 -3.82 15.64 4.89
C PHE A 270 -5.14 16.29 5.34
N HIS A 271 -5.33 17.60 5.12
CA HIS A 271 -6.62 18.25 5.37
C HIS A 271 -7.76 17.74 4.46
N LEU A 272 -7.41 17.18 3.29
CA LEU A 272 -8.37 16.61 2.33
C LEU A 272 -8.83 15.21 2.74
N ASP A 273 -8.07 14.51 3.59
CA ASP A 273 -8.46 13.25 4.20
C ASP A 273 -9.11 13.54 5.56
N ARG A 274 -10.42 13.73 5.55
CA ARG A 274 -11.13 14.25 6.72
C ARG A 274 -11.05 13.34 7.94
N TYR A 275 -11.11 12.02 7.72
CA TYR A 275 -10.98 11.04 8.79
C TYR A 275 -9.58 11.10 9.41
N LEU A 276 -8.55 11.06 8.57
CA LEU A 276 -7.17 11.11 9.04
C LEU A 276 -6.81 12.45 9.68
N TYR A 277 -7.27 13.57 9.11
CA TYR A 277 -7.10 14.90 9.71
C TYR A 277 -7.57 14.92 11.16
N PHE A 278 -8.78 14.44 11.44
CA PHE A 278 -9.31 14.42 12.81
C PHE A 278 -8.62 13.40 13.70
N ALA A 279 -8.28 12.23 13.16
CA ALA A 279 -7.53 11.22 13.88
C ALA A 279 -6.15 11.73 14.31
N CYS A 280 -5.49 12.54 13.46
CA CYS A 280 -4.06 12.87 13.59
C CYS A 280 -3.74 14.34 13.88
N ARG A 281 -4.69 15.28 13.94
CA ARG A 281 -4.38 16.71 14.10
C ARG A 281 -3.54 17.02 15.34
N GLU A 282 -3.82 16.38 16.48
CA GLU A 282 -3.11 16.65 17.73
C GLU A 282 -1.70 16.06 17.69
N ASP A 283 -1.56 14.89 17.07
CA ASP A 283 -0.27 14.27 16.79
C ASP A 283 0.53 15.11 15.76
N ARG A 284 -0.14 15.71 14.78
CA ARG A 284 0.48 16.64 13.81
C ARG A 284 1.03 17.87 14.52
N GLU A 285 0.31 18.47 15.47
CA GLU A 285 0.86 19.58 16.25
C GLU A 285 2.02 19.14 17.14
N ARG A 286 1.98 17.93 17.69
CA ARG A 286 3.02 17.42 18.58
C ARG A 286 4.33 17.07 17.85
N PHE A 287 4.23 16.41 16.70
CA PHE A 287 5.39 15.86 16.00
C PHE A 287 5.79 16.67 14.76
N CYS A 288 4.84 17.37 14.14
CA CYS A 288 4.97 17.94 12.80
C CYS A 288 4.54 19.42 12.73
N GLU A 289 4.66 20.17 13.84
CA GLU A 289 4.22 21.57 13.97
C GLU A 289 4.72 22.46 12.81
N HIS A 290 6.00 22.32 12.48
CA HIS A 290 6.68 23.12 11.45
C HIS A 290 6.60 22.52 10.03
N THR A 291 5.94 21.37 9.87
CA THR A 291 5.77 20.74 8.57
C THR A 291 4.63 21.41 7.82
N LEU A 292 4.96 22.03 6.68
CA LEU A 292 3.98 22.67 5.80
C LEU A 292 3.06 21.62 5.14
N ALA A 293 1.76 21.88 5.14
CA ALA A 293 0.76 21.09 4.44
C ALA A 293 0.95 21.10 2.92
N GLY A 294 0.40 20.10 2.22
CA GLY A 294 0.62 19.88 0.79
C GLY A 294 1.83 19.01 0.45
N GLU A 295 1.87 18.53 -0.79
CA GLU A 295 2.88 17.63 -1.37
C GLU A 295 3.11 16.31 -0.60
N GLY A 296 2.15 15.88 0.22
CA GLY A 296 2.25 14.69 1.05
C GLY A 296 3.19 14.82 2.26
N ARG A 297 3.74 16.01 2.53
CA ARG A 297 4.78 16.19 3.58
C ARG A 297 4.31 15.84 4.98
N VAL A 298 3.07 16.17 5.31
CA VAL A 298 2.50 15.87 6.64
C VAL A 298 2.34 14.36 6.82
N TYR A 299 1.87 13.63 5.81
CA TYR A 299 1.83 12.16 5.84
C TYR A 299 3.21 11.57 6.09
N LYS A 300 4.21 12.02 5.32
CA LYS A 300 5.61 11.58 5.47
C LYS A 300 6.13 11.80 6.89
N CYS A 301 5.89 12.97 7.46
CA CYS A 301 6.27 13.28 8.85
C CYS A 301 5.55 12.36 9.86
N LEU A 302 4.23 12.22 9.74
CA LEU A 302 3.44 11.38 10.64
C LEU A 302 3.83 9.89 10.54
N PHE A 303 4.15 9.38 9.34
CA PHE A 303 4.65 8.02 9.17
C PHE A 303 5.96 7.78 9.94
N ASN A 304 6.90 8.74 9.90
CA ASN A 304 8.17 8.62 10.63
C ASN A 304 8.00 8.59 12.15
N HIS A 305 6.92 9.20 12.67
CA HIS A 305 6.59 9.23 14.10
C HIS A 305 5.52 8.22 14.52
N LYS A 306 5.00 7.40 13.59
CA LYS A 306 3.86 6.48 13.80
C LYS A 306 4.03 5.58 15.02
N PHE A 307 5.26 5.13 15.29
CA PHE A 307 5.57 4.19 16.36
C PHE A 307 6.11 4.82 17.64
N GLU A 308 6.13 6.16 17.74
CA GLU A 308 6.44 6.84 18.99
C GLU A 308 5.33 6.58 20.03
N GLU A 309 5.71 6.45 21.31
CA GLU A 309 4.77 6.14 22.39
C GLU A 309 3.69 7.21 22.54
N ALA A 310 4.06 8.48 22.30
CA ALA A 310 3.15 9.60 22.37
C ALA A 310 2.22 9.74 21.15
N MET A 311 2.30 8.86 20.14
CA MET A 311 1.35 8.83 19.02
C MET A 311 0.02 8.21 19.45
N SER A 312 -1.10 8.90 19.20
CA SER A 312 -2.44 8.37 19.53
C SER A 312 -2.76 7.08 18.76
N GLU A 313 -3.51 6.15 19.37
CA GLU A 313 -3.93 4.92 18.68
C GLU A 313 -4.83 5.21 17.48
N ARG A 314 -5.74 6.19 17.60
CA ARG A 314 -6.63 6.59 16.49
C ARG A 314 -5.82 7.08 15.28
N CYS A 315 -4.81 7.93 15.49
CA CYS A 315 -3.94 8.36 14.41
C CYS A 315 -3.11 7.19 13.86
N ARG A 316 -2.52 6.37 14.73
CA ARG A 316 -1.71 5.22 14.34
C ARG A 316 -2.49 4.24 13.46
N GLU A 317 -3.74 3.94 13.81
CA GLU A 317 -4.63 3.12 13.00
C GLU A 317 -4.93 3.76 11.64
N ALA A 318 -5.29 5.05 11.61
CA ALA A 318 -5.57 5.77 10.37
C ALA A 318 -4.35 5.79 9.43
N LEU A 319 -3.15 6.06 9.96
CA LEU A 319 -1.89 5.99 9.22
C LEU A 319 -1.60 4.57 8.71
N THR A 320 -1.92 3.54 9.50
CA THR A 320 -1.75 2.14 9.09
C THR A 320 -2.65 1.79 7.93
N THR A 321 -3.95 2.10 8.01
CA THR A 321 -4.88 1.92 6.89
C THR A 321 -4.38 2.65 5.65
N ARG A 322 -3.91 3.89 5.81
CA ARG A 322 -3.37 4.69 4.71
C ARG A 322 -2.14 4.03 4.06
N GLN A 323 -1.18 3.53 4.84
CA GLN A 323 -0.01 2.83 4.30
C GLN A 323 -0.39 1.53 3.58
N LYS A 324 -1.39 0.78 4.07
CA LYS A 324 -1.90 -0.42 3.41
C LYS A 324 -2.54 -0.11 2.05
N LEU A 325 -3.27 1.01 1.93
CA LEU A 325 -3.77 1.48 0.64
C LEU A 325 -2.63 1.84 -0.31
N ILE A 326 -1.56 2.49 0.19
CA ILE A 326 -0.37 2.80 -0.64
C ILE A 326 0.34 1.54 -1.12
N ALA A 327 0.41 0.48 -0.31
CA ALA A 327 0.97 -0.81 -0.73
C ALA A 327 0.17 -1.41 -1.91
N GLN A 328 -1.16 -1.29 -1.88
CA GLN A 328 -2.04 -1.75 -2.96
C GLN A 328 -1.98 -0.88 -4.23
N ASP A 329 -1.90 0.45 -4.09
CA ASP A 329 -1.68 1.37 -5.21
C ASP A 329 -0.74 2.52 -4.81
N TYR A 330 0.44 2.58 -5.44
CA TYR A 330 1.45 3.58 -5.14
C TYR A 330 0.96 5.01 -5.36
N LYS A 331 -0.07 5.23 -6.21
CA LYS A 331 -0.63 6.55 -6.50
C LYS A 331 -1.32 7.20 -5.30
N VAL A 332 -1.71 6.40 -4.30
CA VAL A 332 -2.25 6.90 -3.03
C VAL A 332 -1.20 7.70 -2.24
N SER A 333 0.08 7.63 -2.65
CA SER A 333 1.14 8.53 -2.22
C SER A 333 1.43 9.59 -3.27
N TYR A 334 1.09 10.85 -2.96
CA TYR A 334 1.37 11.98 -3.84
C TYR A 334 2.87 12.17 -4.07
N SER A 335 3.68 12.15 -3.00
CA SER A 335 5.13 12.40 -3.06
C SER A 335 5.85 11.36 -3.92
N LEU A 336 5.54 10.07 -3.71
CA LEU A 336 6.09 8.96 -4.49
C LEU A 336 5.65 9.05 -5.95
N ALA A 337 4.35 9.21 -6.21
CA ALA A 337 3.81 9.26 -7.56
C ALA A 337 4.37 10.45 -8.35
N LYS A 338 4.57 11.60 -7.70
CA LYS A 338 5.17 12.80 -8.29
C LYS A 338 6.65 12.59 -8.58
N ALA A 339 7.44 12.16 -7.59
CA ALA A 339 8.88 11.99 -7.70
C ALA A 339 9.25 10.95 -8.77
N CYS A 340 8.53 9.82 -8.82
CA CYS A 340 8.84 8.74 -9.74
C CYS A 340 8.18 8.86 -11.13
N LYS A 341 7.33 9.87 -11.36
CA LYS A 341 6.54 10.00 -12.61
C LYS A 341 7.37 9.93 -13.89
N SER A 342 8.50 10.64 -13.94
CA SER A 342 9.37 10.66 -15.11
C SER A 342 10.12 9.34 -15.31
N ASP A 343 10.59 8.74 -14.23
CA ASP A 343 11.37 7.50 -14.26
C ASP A 343 10.49 6.31 -14.66
N LEU A 344 9.26 6.23 -14.15
CA LEU A 344 8.28 5.22 -14.54
C LEU A 344 8.00 5.24 -16.05
N ARG A 345 7.82 6.45 -16.62
CA ARG A 345 7.62 6.63 -18.08
C ARG A 345 8.88 6.26 -18.87
N LYS A 346 10.05 6.73 -18.42
CA LYS A 346 11.35 6.52 -19.06
C LYS A 346 11.70 5.04 -19.13
N TYR A 347 11.42 4.29 -18.07
CA TYR A 347 11.76 2.87 -17.96
C TYR A 347 10.62 1.92 -18.30
N ARG A 348 9.46 2.46 -18.70
CA ARG A 348 8.26 1.68 -19.03
C ARG A 348 7.86 0.74 -17.91
N CYS A 349 7.92 1.24 -16.68
CA CYS A 349 7.37 0.57 -15.50
C CYS A 349 5.85 0.72 -15.45
N SER A 350 5.20 0.64 -16.62
CA SER A 350 3.76 0.67 -16.77
C SER A 350 3.27 -0.75 -17.01
N VAL A 351 2.14 -1.07 -16.40
CA VAL A 351 1.40 -2.33 -16.57
C VAL A 351 1.31 -2.71 -18.05
N ASP A 352 2.05 -3.74 -18.47
CA ASP A 352 1.84 -4.41 -19.75
C ASP A 352 0.57 -5.29 -19.63
N THR A 353 -0.36 -5.15 -20.56
CA THR A 353 -1.64 -5.89 -20.58
C THR A 353 -1.53 -7.41 -20.68
N ASN A 354 -0.32 -7.95 -20.86
CA ASN A 354 -0.05 -9.36 -21.13
C ASN A 354 0.29 -10.20 -19.88
N MET A 355 0.35 -9.62 -18.67
CA MET A 355 0.58 -10.39 -17.43
C MET A 355 -0.63 -10.35 -16.47
N PRO A 356 -1.22 -11.49 -16.07
CA PRO A 356 -2.38 -11.53 -15.16
C PRO A 356 -2.13 -10.93 -13.76
N ARG A 357 -0.89 -11.02 -13.25
CA ARG A 357 -0.46 -10.39 -11.97
C ARG A 357 -0.23 -8.88 -12.06
N ALA A 358 -0.14 -8.32 -13.27
CA ALA A 358 0.23 -6.93 -13.50
C ALA A 358 -0.96 -5.96 -13.47
N ARG A 359 -2.17 -6.39 -13.09
CA ARG A 359 -3.39 -5.57 -13.30
C ARG A 359 -3.50 -4.30 -12.45
N GLU A 360 -2.61 -4.09 -11.48
CA GLU A 360 -2.74 -3.01 -10.48
C GLU A 360 -1.44 -2.22 -10.34
N ALA A 361 -1.55 -0.92 -10.08
CA ALA A 361 -0.43 -0.01 -9.84
C ALA A 361 0.21 -0.24 -8.45
N ARG A 362 0.54 -1.49 -8.13
CA ARG A 362 1.06 -1.90 -6.82
C ARG A 362 2.42 -1.28 -6.52
N LEU A 363 2.67 -1.02 -5.24
CA LEU A 363 3.96 -0.48 -4.76
C LEU A 363 5.11 -1.44 -5.07
N SER A 364 4.94 -2.74 -4.81
CA SER A 364 5.96 -3.77 -5.05
C SER A 364 6.44 -3.79 -6.50
N TYR A 365 5.52 -3.72 -7.46
CA TYR A 365 5.86 -3.67 -8.88
C TYR A 365 6.68 -2.42 -9.24
N LEU A 366 6.30 -1.25 -8.71
CA LEU A 366 7.05 0.00 -8.91
C LEU A 366 8.49 -0.14 -8.39
N LEU A 367 8.64 -0.61 -7.15
CA LEU A 367 9.95 -0.76 -6.50
C LEU A 367 10.84 -1.72 -7.29
N LEU A 368 10.35 -2.91 -7.61
CA LEU A 368 11.11 -3.93 -8.34
C LEU A 368 11.43 -3.51 -9.78
N CYS A 369 10.53 -2.80 -10.47
CA CYS A 369 10.80 -2.34 -11.83
C CYS A 369 11.90 -1.28 -11.89
N LEU A 370 11.84 -0.29 -11.01
CA LEU A 370 12.85 0.77 -10.94
C LEU A 370 14.17 0.24 -10.41
N GLU A 371 14.17 -0.69 -9.45
CA GLU A 371 15.38 -1.37 -8.99
C GLU A 371 16.05 -2.18 -10.10
N SER A 372 15.26 -2.92 -10.89
CA SER A 372 15.76 -3.60 -12.08
C SER A 372 16.39 -2.61 -13.09
N ALA A 373 15.90 -1.37 -13.17
CA ALA A 373 16.55 -0.34 -13.98
C ALA A 373 17.90 0.08 -13.38
N VAL A 374 17.98 0.30 -12.06
CA VAL A 374 19.21 0.64 -11.33
C VAL A 374 20.26 -0.46 -11.49
N HIS A 375 19.91 -1.73 -11.29
CA HIS A 375 20.83 -2.86 -11.49
C HIS A 375 21.36 -2.98 -12.93
N ARG A 376 20.61 -2.53 -13.93
CA ARG A 376 21.07 -2.45 -15.34
C ARG A 376 21.95 -1.22 -15.62
N GLY A 377 22.39 -0.51 -14.59
CA GLY A 377 23.21 0.70 -14.70
C GLY A 377 22.43 1.92 -15.22
N ARG A 378 21.09 1.90 -15.16
CA ARG A 378 20.26 3.04 -15.54
C ARG A 378 20.09 3.99 -14.36
N VAL A 379 19.98 5.29 -14.65
CA VAL A 379 19.89 6.35 -13.62
C VAL A 379 18.44 6.74 -13.33
N VAL A 380 17.95 6.36 -12.15
CA VAL A 380 16.70 6.86 -11.55
C VAL A 380 16.99 8.19 -10.84
N SER A 381 16.04 9.11 -10.82
CA SER A 381 16.21 10.41 -10.16
C SER A 381 16.41 10.27 -8.65
N GLY A 382 17.19 11.18 -8.05
CA GLY A 382 17.45 11.18 -6.61
C GLY A 382 16.20 11.39 -5.76
N GLU A 383 15.23 12.18 -6.25
CA GLU A 383 13.93 12.35 -5.59
C GLU A 383 13.14 11.04 -5.57
N CYS A 384 13.05 10.33 -6.71
CA CYS A 384 12.36 9.04 -6.75
C CYS A 384 13.08 7.98 -5.91
N GLN A 385 14.42 7.92 -5.97
CA GLN A 385 15.19 7.01 -5.12
C GLN A 385 14.94 7.29 -3.63
N GLY A 386 14.89 8.56 -3.22
CA GLY A 386 14.56 8.93 -1.84
C GLY A 386 13.19 8.42 -1.41
N GLU A 387 12.16 8.63 -2.22
CA GLU A 387 10.82 8.10 -1.92
C GLU A 387 10.80 6.56 -1.91
N MET A 388 11.45 5.89 -2.87
CA MET A 388 11.58 4.43 -2.87
C MET A 388 12.20 3.92 -1.55
N MET A 389 13.25 4.58 -1.07
CA MET A 389 13.92 4.23 0.19
C MET A 389 13.00 4.40 1.40
N ASP A 390 12.20 5.46 1.44
CA ASP A 390 11.23 5.68 2.52
C ASP A 390 10.17 4.58 2.56
N TYR A 391 9.64 4.18 1.40
CA TYR A 391 8.64 3.12 1.33
C TYR A 391 9.22 1.73 1.64
N ARG A 392 10.45 1.45 1.22
CA ARG A 392 11.19 0.23 1.61
C ARG A 392 11.37 0.15 3.12
N ARG A 393 11.75 1.26 3.76
CA ARG A 393 11.85 1.34 5.22
C ARG A 393 10.50 1.07 5.88
N MET A 394 9.41 1.65 5.39
CA MET A 394 8.07 1.40 5.95
C MET A 394 7.71 -0.10 5.89
N LEU A 395 7.99 -0.78 4.77
CA LEU A 395 7.77 -2.22 4.61
C LEU A 395 8.58 -3.05 5.62
N MET A 396 9.80 -2.62 5.94
CA MET A 396 10.67 -3.29 6.93
C MET A 396 10.39 -2.88 8.39
N GLU A 397 9.65 -1.80 8.63
CA GLU A 397 9.27 -1.39 9.98
C GLU A 397 7.93 -1.99 10.42
N ASP A 398 7.03 -2.27 9.47
CA ASP A 398 5.65 -2.70 9.71
C ASP A 398 5.25 -3.87 8.80
N PHE A 399 5.30 -5.07 9.35
CA PHE A 399 4.91 -6.29 8.63
C PHE A 399 3.45 -6.28 8.15
N SER A 400 2.57 -5.49 8.79
CA SER A 400 1.16 -5.44 8.43
C SER A 400 0.92 -4.80 7.06
N LEU A 401 1.92 -4.13 6.50
CA LEU A 401 1.86 -3.54 5.17
C LEU A 401 2.01 -4.57 4.04
N SER A 402 2.42 -5.81 4.36
CA SER A 402 2.46 -6.93 3.43
C SER A 402 1.33 -7.93 3.74
N PRO A 403 0.24 -7.95 2.94
CA PRO A 403 -0.87 -8.89 3.14
C PRO A 403 -0.41 -10.35 3.14
N GLU A 404 0.58 -10.69 2.31
CA GLU A 404 1.13 -12.04 2.21
C GLU A 404 1.79 -12.49 3.52
N ILE A 405 2.48 -11.58 4.25
CA ILE A 405 3.03 -11.87 5.57
C ILE A 405 1.91 -12.07 6.58
N VAL A 406 0.92 -11.17 6.61
CA VAL A 406 -0.23 -11.27 7.55
C VAL A 406 -1.02 -12.57 7.34
N LEU A 407 -1.18 -12.99 6.08
CA LEU A 407 -1.92 -14.18 5.72
C LEU A 407 -1.12 -15.45 5.96
N HIS A 408 0.11 -15.53 5.45
CA HIS A 408 0.88 -16.77 5.40
C HIS A 408 1.75 -17.01 6.64
N CYS A 409 2.04 -15.98 7.45
CA CYS A 409 2.85 -16.12 8.67
C CYS A 409 2.02 -16.03 9.96
N ARG A 410 0.68 -16.16 9.89
CA ARG A 410 -0.20 -15.99 11.06
C ARG A 410 0.17 -16.94 12.20
N SER A 411 0.43 -18.21 11.88
CA SER A 411 0.77 -19.26 12.84
C SER A 411 2.07 -18.92 13.59
N GLU A 412 3.09 -18.47 12.87
CA GLU A 412 4.39 -18.07 13.42
C GLU A 412 4.29 -16.80 14.25
N ILE A 413 3.53 -15.81 13.78
CA ILE A 413 3.32 -14.54 14.51
C ILE A 413 2.63 -14.80 15.85
N GLU A 414 1.58 -15.61 15.87
CA GLU A 414 0.82 -15.93 17.08
C GLU A 414 1.56 -16.90 18.01
N GLY A 415 2.18 -17.93 17.45
CA GLY A 415 2.78 -19.03 18.20
C GLY A 415 4.22 -18.81 18.67
N HIS A 416 5.04 -18.09 17.90
CA HIS A 416 6.48 -17.93 18.16
C HIS A 416 6.82 -16.48 18.54
N CYS A 417 6.31 -15.50 17.79
CA CYS A 417 6.69 -14.10 17.99
C CYS A 417 6.00 -13.38 19.15
N SER A 418 5.09 -14.06 19.87
CA SER A 418 4.49 -13.59 21.14
C SER A 418 4.01 -12.13 21.13
N GLY A 419 3.46 -11.67 19.99
CA GLY A 419 2.86 -10.34 19.83
C GLY A 419 3.45 -9.47 18.69
N LEU A 420 2.79 -8.33 18.43
CA LEU A 420 3.23 -7.35 17.44
C LEU A 420 4.31 -6.43 18.03
N HIS A 421 5.56 -6.67 17.65
CA HIS A 421 6.67 -5.78 17.96
C HIS A 421 6.89 -4.78 16.80
N ARG A 422 6.88 -3.49 17.15
CA ARG A 422 7.04 -2.36 16.22
C ARG A 422 8.49 -2.22 15.75
N LYS A 423 8.73 -1.33 14.77
CA LYS A 423 10.07 -0.98 14.26
C LYS A 423 10.83 -2.19 13.70
N GLY A 424 10.14 -3.09 12.98
CA GLY A 424 10.75 -4.24 12.29
C GLY A 424 11.05 -5.47 13.16
N ARG A 425 10.80 -5.42 14.47
CA ARG A 425 11.10 -6.53 15.39
C ARG A 425 10.30 -7.81 15.09
N THR A 426 9.03 -7.71 14.69
CA THR A 426 8.26 -8.91 14.27
C THR A 426 8.84 -9.53 13.00
N LEU A 427 9.29 -8.74 12.03
CA LEU A 427 9.92 -9.28 10.83
C LEU A 427 11.22 -10.01 11.17
N HIS A 428 12.03 -9.46 12.05
CA HIS A 428 13.23 -10.13 12.53
C HIS A 428 12.94 -11.41 13.33
N CYS A 429 11.88 -11.43 14.12
CA CYS A 429 11.41 -12.68 14.74
C CYS A 429 11.04 -13.72 13.68
N LEU A 430 10.27 -13.34 12.65
CA LEU A 430 9.95 -14.25 11.53
C LEU A 430 11.21 -14.70 10.78
N MET A 431 12.21 -13.83 10.62
CA MET A 431 13.51 -14.20 10.04
C MET A 431 14.26 -15.22 10.89
N ARG A 432 14.20 -15.08 12.22
CA ARG A 432 14.76 -16.06 13.16
C ARG A 432 14.06 -17.41 13.10
N VAL A 433 12.72 -17.42 13.06
CA VAL A 433 11.93 -18.64 12.86
C VAL A 433 12.25 -19.26 11.50
N GLY A 434 12.36 -18.44 10.45
CA GLY A 434 12.72 -18.88 9.09
C GLY A 434 14.15 -19.39 8.93
N ARG A 435 15.04 -19.04 9.87
CA ARG A 435 16.39 -19.63 10.02
C ARG A 435 16.35 -21.00 10.70
N GLY A 436 15.32 -21.31 11.48
CA GLY A 436 15.21 -22.57 12.21
C GLY A 436 15.63 -22.50 13.68
N ASP A 437 15.92 -21.31 14.21
CA ASP A 437 16.36 -21.12 15.60
C ASP A 437 15.25 -21.37 16.62
N GLU A 438 13.99 -21.10 16.25
CA GLU A 438 12.82 -21.17 17.14
C GLU A 438 11.76 -22.17 16.65
N GLY A 439 12.04 -22.97 15.62
CA GLY A 439 11.12 -23.97 15.08
C GLY A 439 11.08 -24.02 13.56
N ALA A 440 10.25 -24.90 13.00
CA ALA A 440 10.04 -24.99 11.56
C ALA A 440 9.05 -23.92 11.09
N ILE A 441 9.42 -23.17 10.05
CA ILE A 441 8.57 -22.19 9.39
C ILE A 441 7.69 -22.85 8.32
N GLU A 442 6.46 -22.40 8.13
CA GLU A 442 5.64 -22.84 7.02
C GLU A 442 6.24 -22.38 5.67
N PRO A 443 6.23 -23.23 4.62
CA PRO A 443 6.83 -22.87 3.32
C PRO A 443 6.23 -21.60 2.69
N ASN A 444 4.93 -21.36 2.92
CA ASN A 444 4.26 -20.16 2.43
C ASN A 444 4.72 -18.90 3.18
N CYS A 445 4.92 -18.99 4.50
CA CYS A 445 5.48 -17.89 5.29
C CYS A 445 6.92 -17.59 4.85
N GLN A 446 7.75 -18.62 4.70
CA GLN A 446 9.13 -18.48 4.24
C GLN A 446 9.21 -17.76 2.88
N LYS A 447 8.33 -18.14 1.95
CA LYS A 447 8.24 -17.49 0.63
C LYS A 447 7.75 -16.04 0.73
N ALA A 448 6.75 -15.77 1.57
CA ALA A 448 6.26 -14.40 1.79
C ALA A 448 7.37 -13.50 2.36
N LEU A 449 8.16 -14.02 3.30
CA LEU A 449 9.29 -13.32 3.90
C LEU A 449 10.41 -13.06 2.88
N GLN A 450 10.77 -14.05 2.05
CA GLN A 450 11.71 -13.87 0.94
C GLN A 450 11.23 -12.79 -0.04
N THR A 451 9.93 -12.78 -0.36
CA THR A 451 9.32 -11.77 -1.26
C THR A 451 9.43 -10.37 -0.65
N LEU A 452 9.10 -10.21 0.63
CA LEU A 452 9.23 -8.92 1.33
C LEU A 452 10.68 -8.42 1.35
N ILE A 453 11.64 -9.29 1.65
CA ILE A 453 13.06 -8.92 1.67
C ILE A 453 13.53 -8.49 0.28
N GLN A 454 13.05 -9.13 -0.79
CA GLN A 454 13.35 -8.71 -2.16
C GLN A 454 12.72 -7.36 -2.52
N GLU A 455 11.50 -7.08 -2.07
CA GLU A 455 10.82 -5.81 -2.33
C GLU A 455 11.46 -4.65 -1.57
N ALA A 456 11.77 -4.88 -0.28
CA ALA A 456 12.39 -3.92 0.60
C ALA A 456 13.87 -3.69 0.29
N ASP A 457 14.58 -4.73 -0.16
CA ASP A 457 16.01 -4.72 -0.49
C ASP A 457 16.93 -4.12 0.61
N PRO A 458 16.83 -4.58 1.88
CA PRO A 458 17.70 -4.11 2.96
C PRO A 458 19.18 -4.49 2.75
N GLY A 459 19.49 -5.42 1.84
CA GLY A 459 20.86 -5.76 1.45
C GLY A 459 21.57 -4.67 0.65
N ALA A 460 20.82 -3.87 -0.11
CA ALA A 460 21.36 -2.69 -0.80
C ALA A 460 21.68 -1.54 0.16
N ASP A 461 20.93 -1.40 1.24
CA ASP A 461 21.15 -0.37 2.23
C ASP A 461 20.57 -0.78 3.59
N TYR A 462 21.46 -1.13 4.52
CA TYR A 462 21.10 -1.57 5.87
C TYR A 462 20.21 -0.58 6.63
N ARG A 463 20.19 0.70 6.24
CA ARG A 463 19.36 1.73 6.89
C ARG A 463 17.87 1.52 6.64
N ILE A 464 17.50 0.74 5.64
CA ILE A 464 16.11 0.32 5.39
C ILE A 464 15.61 -0.53 6.57
N ASP A 465 16.50 -1.38 7.10
CA ASP A 465 16.24 -2.19 8.27
C ASP A 465 16.52 -1.40 9.54
N ARG A 466 15.48 -0.80 10.10
CA ARG A 466 15.58 0.00 11.32
C ARG A 466 16.05 -0.81 12.52
N ALA A 467 15.60 -2.06 12.66
CA ALA A 467 15.94 -2.90 13.80
C ALA A 467 17.43 -3.27 13.77
N LEU A 468 17.94 -3.65 12.59
CA LEU A 468 19.37 -3.89 12.39
C LEU A 468 20.19 -2.61 12.61
N ASN A 469 19.77 -1.49 12.02
CA ASN A 469 20.48 -0.21 12.14
C ASN A 469 20.60 0.24 13.62
N GLU A 470 19.51 0.21 14.38
CA GLU A 470 19.52 0.56 15.81
C GLU A 470 20.40 -0.39 16.63
N ALA A 471 20.36 -1.70 16.35
CA ALA A 471 21.16 -2.70 17.06
C ALA A 471 22.67 -2.57 16.77
N CYS A 472 23.04 -2.25 15.53
CA CYS A 472 24.43 -2.23 15.06
C CYS A 472 25.12 -0.86 15.12
N GLU A 473 24.43 0.22 15.50
CA GLU A 473 24.96 1.59 15.51
C GLU A 473 26.34 1.69 16.21
N SER A 474 26.49 1.06 17.38
CA SER A 474 27.75 1.08 18.14
C SER A 474 28.90 0.37 17.42
N VAL A 475 28.65 -0.77 16.79
CA VAL A 475 29.63 -1.54 16.01
C VAL A 475 30.03 -0.76 14.75
N ILE A 476 29.06 -0.12 14.10
CA ILE A 476 29.30 0.70 12.91
C ILE A 476 30.22 1.85 13.23
N GLN A 477 29.96 2.59 14.31
CA GLN A 477 30.76 3.75 14.72
C GLN A 477 32.18 3.36 15.17
N THR A 478 32.37 2.19 15.77
CA THR A 478 33.66 1.78 16.35
C THR A 478 34.53 0.96 15.39
N ALA A 479 33.92 0.10 14.56
CA ALA A 479 34.61 -0.83 13.67
C ALA A 479 34.49 -0.45 12.19
N CYS A 480 33.32 0.00 11.74
CA CYS A 480 33.01 0.21 10.32
C CYS A 480 32.98 1.68 9.86
N LYS A 481 33.44 2.63 10.70
CA LYS A 481 33.41 4.09 10.45
C LYS A 481 34.04 4.58 9.14
N HIS A 482 34.89 3.76 8.52
CA HIS A 482 35.60 4.07 7.28
C HIS A 482 34.74 3.84 6.03
N ILE A 483 33.65 3.07 6.18
CA ILE A 483 32.69 2.81 5.12
C ILE A 483 31.65 3.92 5.14
N ARG A 484 31.21 4.35 3.95
CA ARG A 484 30.22 5.42 3.83
C ARG A 484 28.85 4.93 4.32
N ASN A 485 28.10 5.78 5.00
CA ASN A 485 26.74 5.45 5.42
C ASN A 485 25.85 5.15 4.20
N GLY A 486 25.14 4.01 4.26
CA GLY A 486 24.30 3.50 3.17
C GLY A 486 25.07 2.74 2.09
N ASP A 487 26.37 2.51 2.25
CA ASP A 487 27.11 1.62 1.35
C ASP A 487 26.81 0.15 1.69
N PRO A 488 26.46 -0.71 0.71
CA PRO A 488 26.23 -2.14 0.92
C PRO A 488 27.40 -2.86 1.61
N MET A 489 28.63 -2.34 1.50
CA MET A 489 29.80 -2.92 2.16
C MET A 489 29.73 -2.91 3.69
N ILE A 490 28.82 -2.14 4.30
CA ILE A 490 28.64 -2.12 5.76
C ILE A 490 28.27 -3.51 6.28
N LEU A 491 27.37 -4.24 5.61
CA LEU A 491 26.98 -5.59 6.04
C LEU A 491 28.18 -6.55 6.03
N SER A 492 29.05 -6.46 5.02
CA SER A 492 30.29 -7.25 4.97
C SER A 492 31.23 -6.90 6.12
N CYS A 493 31.40 -5.63 6.45
CA CYS A 493 32.23 -5.21 7.59
C CYS A 493 31.67 -5.70 8.93
N LEU A 494 30.35 -5.65 9.12
CA LEU A 494 29.72 -6.18 10.33
C LEU A 494 29.95 -7.69 10.45
N MET A 495 29.81 -8.44 9.34
CA MET A 495 30.09 -9.88 9.31
C MET A 495 31.55 -10.22 9.60
N GLU A 496 32.51 -9.41 9.14
CA GLU A 496 33.94 -9.58 9.47
C GLU A 496 34.24 -9.39 10.96
N HIS A 497 33.39 -8.64 11.67
CA HIS A 497 33.53 -8.35 13.09
C HIS A 497 32.67 -9.24 14.00
N LEU A 498 31.92 -10.21 13.46
CA LEU A 498 30.94 -11.03 14.17
C LEU A 498 31.45 -11.64 15.48
N TYR A 499 32.65 -12.25 15.47
CA TYR A 499 33.25 -12.90 16.64
C TYR A 499 34.34 -12.07 17.32
N THR A 500 34.30 -10.75 17.16
CA THR A 500 35.25 -9.84 17.81
C THR A 500 34.63 -9.17 19.02
N GLU A 501 35.46 -8.69 19.95
CA GLU A 501 35.01 -7.93 21.14
C GLU A 501 34.22 -6.66 20.82
N LYS A 502 34.23 -6.21 19.55
CA LYS A 502 33.49 -5.04 19.09
C LYS A 502 32.03 -5.35 18.78
N MET A 503 31.68 -6.62 18.57
CA MET A 503 30.32 -7.02 18.27
C MET A 503 29.47 -7.05 19.54
N VAL A 504 28.23 -6.59 19.44
CA VAL A 504 27.23 -6.66 20.51
C VAL A 504 26.18 -7.70 20.15
N GLU A 505 25.67 -8.41 21.15
CA GLU A 505 24.74 -9.55 20.99
C GLU A 505 23.51 -9.18 20.14
N ASP A 506 22.90 -8.02 20.41
CA ASP A 506 21.75 -7.54 19.64
C ASP A 506 22.09 -7.35 18.15
N CYS A 507 23.27 -6.78 17.84
CA CYS A 507 23.70 -6.58 16.45
C CYS A 507 24.01 -7.91 15.78
N GLU A 508 24.73 -8.81 16.47
CA GLU A 508 25.03 -10.16 15.99
C GLU A 508 23.75 -10.88 15.59
N GLN A 509 22.76 -10.89 16.47
CA GLN A 509 21.50 -11.58 16.25
C GLN A 509 20.76 -11.02 15.02
N ARG A 510 20.55 -9.68 14.96
CA ARG A 510 19.83 -9.05 13.84
C ARG A 510 20.57 -9.19 12.51
N LEU A 511 21.89 -9.10 12.55
CA LEU A 511 22.73 -9.26 11.37
C LEU A 511 22.61 -10.66 10.78
N LEU A 512 22.71 -11.70 11.61
CA LEU A 512 22.59 -13.08 11.16
C LEU A 512 21.17 -13.39 10.65
N GLU A 513 20.12 -12.83 11.29
CA GLU A 513 18.73 -13.01 10.85
C GLU A 513 18.54 -12.50 9.41
N LEU A 514 19.07 -11.32 9.08
CA LEU A 514 19.00 -10.77 7.72
C LEU A 514 19.96 -11.48 6.75
N GLN A 515 21.19 -11.74 7.19
CA GLN A 515 22.23 -12.35 6.37
C GLN A 515 21.82 -13.74 5.87
N TYR A 516 21.04 -14.48 6.67
CA TYR A 516 20.48 -15.78 6.27
C TYR A 516 19.79 -15.69 4.89
N PHE A 517 18.94 -14.69 4.67
CA PHE A 517 18.19 -14.50 3.43
C PHE A 517 19.07 -13.93 2.31
N ILE A 518 19.86 -12.88 2.59
CA ILE A 518 20.74 -12.23 1.61
C ILE A 518 21.73 -13.24 1.01
N ALA A 519 22.34 -14.07 1.85
CA ALA A 519 23.36 -15.01 1.40
C ALA A 519 22.78 -16.10 0.50
N ARG A 520 21.49 -16.44 0.63
CA ARG A 520 20.82 -17.58 -0.03
C ARG A 520 20.23 -17.24 -1.40
N ASP A 521 19.87 -15.98 -1.63
CA ASP A 521 19.49 -15.50 -2.96
C ASP A 521 20.52 -14.50 -3.49
N TRP A 522 21.21 -14.90 -4.56
CA TRP A 522 22.22 -14.08 -5.22
C TRP A 522 21.72 -12.71 -5.72
N LYS A 523 20.40 -12.54 -5.87
CA LYS A 523 19.77 -11.26 -6.25
C LYS A 523 19.72 -10.25 -5.11
N LEU A 524 19.75 -10.74 -3.86
CA LEU A 524 19.65 -9.94 -2.64
C LEU A 524 21.00 -9.42 -2.15
N ASP A 525 22.12 -9.94 -2.69
CA ASP A 525 23.45 -9.38 -2.46
C ASP A 525 23.85 -8.48 -3.65
N PRO A 526 23.84 -7.14 -3.49
CA PRO A 526 24.08 -6.20 -4.58
C PRO A 526 25.49 -6.31 -5.17
N ILE A 527 26.48 -6.65 -4.35
CA ILE A 527 27.89 -6.74 -4.76
C ILE A 527 28.08 -7.99 -5.61
N LEU A 528 27.60 -9.14 -5.13
CA LEU A 528 27.61 -10.40 -5.85
C LEU A 528 26.83 -10.24 -7.17
N TYR A 529 25.60 -9.73 -7.13
CA TYR A 529 24.80 -9.57 -8.33
C TYR A 529 25.55 -8.72 -9.38
N LYS A 530 26.06 -7.55 -8.98
CA LYS A 530 26.80 -6.65 -9.89
C LYS A 530 28.05 -7.29 -10.48
N LYS A 531 28.81 -8.06 -9.69
CA LYS A 531 30.06 -8.68 -10.14
C LYS A 531 29.83 -9.98 -10.93
N CYS A 532 28.75 -10.70 -10.66
CA CYS A 532 28.47 -12.01 -11.24
C CYS A 532 27.40 -12.04 -12.33
N GLN A 533 26.60 -10.98 -12.53
CA GLN A 533 25.50 -10.99 -13.51
C GLN A 533 25.95 -11.41 -14.92
N GLY A 534 27.09 -10.90 -15.40
CA GLY A 534 27.61 -11.26 -16.72
C GLY A 534 28.01 -12.74 -16.83
N ASP A 535 28.58 -13.30 -15.77
CA ASP A 535 28.93 -14.72 -15.70
C ASP A 535 27.67 -15.60 -15.53
N ALA A 536 26.71 -15.17 -14.71
CA ALA A 536 25.43 -15.84 -14.52
C ALA A 536 24.64 -15.94 -15.84
N SER A 537 24.56 -14.86 -16.61
CA SER A 537 23.92 -14.90 -17.93
C SER A 537 24.65 -15.80 -18.93
N ARG A 538 26.00 -15.80 -18.90
CA ARG A 538 26.84 -16.55 -19.85
C ARG A 538 26.95 -18.05 -19.53
N LEU A 539 26.93 -18.42 -18.25
CA LEU A 539 27.23 -19.78 -17.78
C LEU A 539 26.01 -20.48 -17.18
N CYS A 540 25.13 -19.72 -16.52
CA CYS A 540 23.96 -20.23 -15.82
C CYS A 540 22.64 -19.87 -16.52
N HIS A 541 22.72 -19.25 -17.71
CA HIS A 541 21.58 -18.90 -18.57
C HIS A 541 20.50 -18.04 -17.87
N THR A 542 20.93 -17.09 -17.04
CA THR A 542 20.01 -16.15 -16.37
C THR A 542 19.63 -14.98 -17.27
N HIS A 543 18.33 -14.69 -17.38
CA HIS A 543 17.80 -13.66 -18.29
C HIS A 543 17.68 -12.25 -17.66
N GLY A 544 17.70 -12.12 -16.33
CA GLY A 544 17.76 -10.82 -15.65
C GLY A 544 17.52 -10.88 -14.14
N TRP A 545 17.55 -9.72 -13.47
CA TRP A 545 17.31 -9.60 -12.01
C TRP A 545 15.85 -9.97 -11.64
N ASN A 546 14.89 -9.36 -12.34
CA ASN A 546 13.44 -9.53 -12.11
C ASN A 546 12.75 -10.45 -13.13
N GLU A 547 13.50 -11.06 -14.06
CA GLU A 547 12.96 -12.06 -14.98
C GLU A 547 13.09 -13.42 -14.29
N THR A 548 12.14 -13.73 -13.41
CA THR A 548 11.99 -15.09 -12.90
C THR A 548 11.61 -16.01 -14.06
N SER A 549 12.56 -16.82 -14.51
CA SER A 549 12.20 -18.18 -14.88
C SER A 549 11.55 -18.77 -13.64
N GLU A 550 10.24 -18.98 -13.65
CA GLU A 550 9.49 -19.67 -12.58
C GLU A 550 10.03 -21.09 -12.29
N MET A 551 11.04 -21.56 -13.02
CA MET A 551 11.58 -22.91 -13.01
C MET A 551 12.81 -23.14 -12.10
N MET A 552 13.44 -22.11 -11.52
CA MET A 552 14.72 -22.30 -10.80
C MET A 552 14.55 -22.20 -9.27
N PRO A 553 14.94 -23.24 -8.49
CA PRO A 553 14.94 -23.19 -7.03
C PRO A 553 15.80 -22.03 -6.49
N PRO A 554 15.46 -21.47 -5.32
CA PRO A 554 16.34 -20.56 -4.59
C PRO A 554 17.76 -21.16 -4.44
N GLY A 555 18.80 -20.34 -4.60
CA GLY A 555 20.19 -20.80 -4.52
C GLY A 555 20.76 -21.49 -5.77
N ALA A 556 19.94 -21.95 -6.73
CA ALA A 556 20.42 -22.70 -7.90
C ALA A 556 21.45 -21.94 -8.76
N ILE A 557 21.28 -20.62 -8.89
CA ILE A 557 22.24 -19.77 -9.60
C ILE A 557 23.56 -19.68 -8.84
N PHE A 558 23.50 -19.53 -7.51
CA PHE A 558 24.69 -19.52 -6.68
C PHE A 558 25.46 -20.86 -6.81
N SER A 559 24.75 -21.99 -6.74
CA SER A 559 25.33 -23.33 -6.91
C SER A 559 25.94 -23.53 -8.31
N CYS A 560 25.33 -22.94 -9.34
CA CYS A 560 25.92 -22.89 -10.69
C CYS A 560 27.22 -22.07 -10.71
N LEU A 561 27.19 -20.83 -10.20
CA LEU A 561 28.37 -19.96 -10.15
C LEU A 561 29.51 -20.64 -9.39
N TYR A 562 29.20 -21.24 -8.24
CA TYR A 562 30.14 -22.03 -7.44
C TYR A 562 30.83 -23.12 -8.28
N ARG A 563 30.05 -23.96 -8.99
CA ARG A 563 30.60 -25.02 -9.83
C ARG A 563 31.58 -24.48 -10.88
N HIS A 564 31.36 -23.27 -11.38
CA HIS A 564 32.26 -22.62 -12.35
C HIS A 564 33.46 -21.89 -11.71
N ALA A 565 33.43 -21.61 -10.40
CA ALA A 565 34.53 -20.99 -9.65
C ALA A 565 35.76 -21.90 -9.52
N TYR A 566 35.51 -23.21 -9.42
CA TYR A 566 36.53 -24.24 -9.14
C TYR A 566 36.82 -25.20 -10.30
N ARG A 567 36.21 -25.01 -11.48
CA ARG A 567 36.58 -25.77 -12.69
C ARG A 567 38.05 -25.56 -13.08
N SER A 568 38.68 -26.65 -13.51
CA SER A 568 39.97 -26.62 -14.21
C SER A 568 39.80 -26.04 -15.62
N VAL A 569 40.93 -25.66 -16.25
CA VAL A 569 40.93 -25.13 -17.63
C VAL A 569 40.38 -26.16 -18.64
N GLU A 570 40.58 -27.45 -18.36
CA GLU A 570 40.13 -28.56 -19.18
C GLU A 570 38.63 -28.86 -19.01
N GLN A 571 38.05 -28.56 -17.84
CA GLN A 571 36.64 -28.79 -17.50
C GLN A 571 35.70 -27.70 -18.05
N GLY A 572 36.22 -26.70 -18.76
CA GLY A 572 35.45 -25.73 -19.53
C GLY A 572 35.53 -24.29 -19.02
N ARG A 573 34.47 -23.50 -19.28
CA ARG A 573 34.46 -22.05 -19.03
C ARG A 573 34.45 -21.74 -17.53
N ARG A 574 35.36 -20.88 -17.09
CA ARG A 574 35.52 -20.42 -15.70
C ARG A 574 34.80 -19.10 -15.46
N LEU A 575 34.57 -18.78 -14.18
CA LEU A 575 34.15 -17.46 -13.74
C LEU A 575 35.23 -16.41 -13.98
N SER A 576 34.80 -15.14 -14.09
CA SER A 576 35.67 -13.99 -13.96
C SER A 576 36.32 -13.94 -12.56
N ARG A 577 37.47 -13.27 -12.46
CA ARG A 577 38.18 -13.11 -11.18
C ARG A 577 37.29 -12.41 -10.15
N ASP A 578 36.63 -11.33 -10.54
CA ASP A 578 35.74 -10.55 -9.68
C ASP A 578 34.57 -11.39 -9.17
N CYS A 579 33.87 -12.11 -10.05
CA CYS A 579 32.76 -12.97 -9.62
C CYS A 579 33.25 -14.11 -8.72
N LYS A 580 34.41 -14.71 -9.01
CA LYS A 580 34.98 -15.77 -8.17
C LYS A 580 35.24 -15.29 -6.73
N VAL A 581 35.77 -14.07 -6.57
CA VAL A 581 36.02 -13.48 -5.23
C VAL A 581 34.71 -13.32 -4.46
N GLU A 582 33.66 -12.80 -5.11
CA GLU A 582 32.36 -12.63 -4.45
C GLU A 582 31.70 -13.97 -4.10
N VAL A 583 31.78 -14.98 -4.97
CA VAL A 583 31.30 -16.33 -4.65
C VAL A 583 32.02 -16.87 -3.41
N GLN A 584 33.34 -16.66 -3.30
CA GLN A 584 34.11 -17.05 -2.11
C GLN A 584 33.68 -16.28 -0.85
N ARG A 585 33.41 -14.97 -0.96
CA ARG A 585 32.88 -14.17 0.15
C ARG A 585 31.56 -14.72 0.67
N ILE A 586 30.61 -15.05 -0.20
CA ILE A 586 29.30 -15.57 0.22
C ILE A 586 29.42 -16.93 0.88
N LEU A 587 30.25 -17.83 0.35
CA LEU A 587 30.52 -19.13 1.01
C LEU A 587 31.07 -18.93 2.42
N HIS A 588 31.99 -17.98 2.58
CA HIS A 588 32.54 -17.64 3.88
C HIS A 588 31.41 -17.15 4.82
N GLN A 589 30.58 -16.21 4.37
CA GLN A 589 29.47 -15.68 5.17
C GLN A 589 28.41 -16.74 5.56
N ARG A 590 28.00 -17.62 4.62
CA ARG A 590 27.06 -18.71 4.92
C ARG A 590 27.60 -19.65 5.99
N ALA A 591 28.88 -19.97 5.92
CA ALA A 591 29.48 -20.84 6.90
C ALA A 591 29.60 -20.21 8.30
N LEU A 592 29.76 -18.88 8.40
CA LEU A 592 29.68 -18.17 9.69
C LEU A 592 28.26 -18.21 10.28
N ASP A 593 27.22 -18.13 9.43
CA ASP A 593 25.80 -18.11 9.81
C ASP A 593 25.30 -19.47 10.32
N VAL A 594 25.74 -20.59 9.74
CA VAL A 594 25.30 -21.95 10.11
C VAL A 594 25.98 -22.47 11.39
N LYS A 595 26.61 -21.60 12.18
CA LYS A 595 27.42 -21.96 13.36
C LYS A 595 28.45 -23.05 13.05
N LEU A 596 28.90 -23.15 11.79
CA LEU A 596 29.98 -24.07 11.47
C LEU A 596 31.22 -23.54 12.21
N ASP A 597 31.88 -24.42 12.95
CA ASP A 597 33.12 -24.11 13.62
C ASP A 597 34.10 -23.43 12.61
N PRO A 598 34.78 -22.34 12.96
CA PRO A 598 35.68 -21.64 12.03
C PRO A 598 36.78 -22.52 11.42
N GLU A 599 37.16 -23.62 12.08
CA GLU A 599 38.03 -24.67 11.55
C GLU A 599 37.31 -25.52 10.50
N LEU A 600 36.08 -25.96 10.79
CA LEU A 600 35.23 -26.72 9.88
C LEU A 600 34.93 -25.91 8.62
N GLN A 601 34.56 -24.64 8.75
CA GLN A 601 34.42 -23.70 7.64
C GLN A 601 35.68 -23.66 6.76
N ARG A 602 36.86 -23.46 7.36
CA ARG A 602 38.10 -23.25 6.61
C ARG A 602 38.51 -24.49 5.82
N ARG A 603 38.29 -25.67 6.39
CA ARG A 603 38.68 -26.94 5.76
C ARG A 603 37.61 -27.52 4.84
N CYS A 604 36.33 -27.25 5.11
CA CYS A 604 35.19 -27.82 4.38
C CYS A 604 34.57 -26.92 3.32
N MET A 605 35.03 -25.68 3.13
CA MET A 605 34.42 -24.74 2.17
C MET A 605 34.30 -25.31 0.74
N THR A 606 35.29 -26.10 0.31
CA THR A 606 35.26 -26.73 -1.02
C THR A 606 34.24 -27.86 -1.12
N ASP A 607 34.09 -28.65 -0.05
CA ASP A 607 33.17 -29.78 -0.01
C ASP A 607 31.72 -29.31 0.19
N LEU A 608 31.49 -28.29 1.02
CA LEU A 608 30.19 -27.66 1.21
C LEU A 608 29.59 -27.19 -0.11
N GLY A 609 30.37 -26.47 -0.92
CA GLY A 609 29.86 -26.04 -2.21
C GLY A 609 29.80 -27.18 -3.24
N LYS A 610 30.57 -28.26 -3.09
CA LYS A 610 30.58 -29.36 -4.07
C LYS A 610 29.41 -30.32 -3.85
N TRP A 611 29.20 -30.73 -2.60
CA TRP A 611 28.24 -31.76 -2.21
C TRP A 611 26.95 -31.15 -1.65
N CYS A 612 27.07 -30.05 -0.91
CA CYS A 612 25.98 -29.51 -0.10
C CYS A 612 25.41 -28.19 -0.63
N SER A 613 25.72 -27.80 -1.87
CA SER A 613 25.27 -26.52 -2.42
C SER A 613 23.75 -26.36 -2.59
N GLU A 614 23.00 -27.45 -2.50
CA GLU A 614 21.53 -27.45 -2.59
C GLU A 614 20.86 -27.54 -1.20
N LYS A 615 21.65 -27.84 -0.15
CA LYS A 615 21.21 -27.93 1.24
C LYS A 615 21.35 -26.54 1.85
N THR A 616 20.26 -25.79 1.86
CA THR A 616 20.28 -24.37 2.19
C THR A 616 19.63 -24.05 3.53
N GLU A 617 18.96 -24.99 4.19
CA GLU A 617 18.37 -24.72 5.51
C GLU A 617 19.43 -24.83 6.62
N ALA A 618 19.18 -24.22 7.78
CA ALA A 618 20.13 -24.31 8.90
C ALA A 618 20.29 -25.77 9.37
N GLY A 619 21.52 -26.14 9.74
CA GLY A 619 21.86 -27.51 10.15
C GLY A 619 22.03 -28.51 9.00
N GLN A 620 21.32 -28.34 7.87
CA GLN A 620 21.42 -29.25 6.72
C GLN A 620 22.80 -29.27 6.06
N GLU A 621 23.55 -28.18 6.16
CA GLU A 621 24.90 -28.11 5.59
C GLU A 621 25.88 -29.02 6.35
N LEU A 622 25.79 -29.08 7.68
CA LEU A 622 26.59 -29.99 8.50
C LEU A 622 26.12 -31.44 8.32
N GLU A 623 24.80 -31.68 8.39
CA GLU A 623 24.21 -33.00 8.16
C GLU A 623 24.61 -33.54 6.78
N CYS A 624 24.60 -32.70 5.74
CA CYS A 624 25.06 -33.08 4.42
C CYS A 624 26.56 -33.41 4.36
N LEU A 625 27.41 -32.67 5.08
CA LEU A 625 28.83 -33.03 5.19
C LEU A 625 28.99 -34.38 5.90
N GLN A 626 28.18 -34.69 6.91
CA GLN A 626 28.16 -35.97 7.61
C GLN A 626 27.69 -37.10 6.68
N ASP A 627 26.63 -36.89 5.90
CA ASP A 627 26.14 -37.84 4.89
C ASP A 627 27.18 -38.16 3.81
N HIS A 628 28.02 -37.16 3.48
CA HIS A 628 29.08 -37.27 2.49
C HIS A 628 30.47 -37.46 3.10
N LEU A 629 30.59 -37.89 4.35
CA LEU A 629 31.88 -37.97 5.07
C LEU A 629 32.97 -38.71 4.26
N GLU A 630 32.59 -39.77 3.56
CA GLU A 630 33.50 -40.58 2.74
C GLU A 630 33.94 -39.91 1.43
N ASP A 631 33.23 -38.87 1.00
CA ASP A 631 33.46 -38.11 -0.24
C ASP A 631 34.21 -36.78 -0.01
N LEU A 632 34.38 -36.38 1.27
CA LEU A 632 35.06 -35.15 1.66
C LEU A 632 36.57 -35.24 1.43
N VAL A 633 37.22 -34.11 1.12
CA VAL A 633 38.68 -34.02 1.16
C VAL A 633 39.19 -34.26 2.58
N SER A 634 40.41 -34.81 2.70
CA SER A 634 41.01 -35.24 3.99
C SER A 634 40.83 -34.23 5.10
N ASP A 635 41.17 -32.97 4.80
CA ASP A 635 41.18 -31.89 5.77
C ASP A 635 39.79 -31.58 6.31
N CYS A 636 38.75 -31.71 5.48
CA CYS A 636 37.36 -31.54 5.88
C CYS A 636 36.83 -32.76 6.63
N ARG A 637 37.11 -33.96 6.11
CA ARG A 637 36.73 -35.24 6.70
C ARG A 637 37.19 -35.36 8.14
N ASP A 638 38.43 -34.95 8.44
CA ASP A 638 39.00 -35.02 9.78
C ASP A 638 38.22 -34.16 10.78
N VAL A 639 37.78 -32.95 10.37
CA VAL A 639 37.06 -32.03 11.26
C VAL A 639 35.60 -32.46 11.42
N VAL A 640 34.92 -32.81 10.32
CA VAL A 640 33.54 -33.30 10.37
C VAL A 640 33.47 -34.60 11.17
N GLY A 641 34.44 -35.50 10.99
CA GLY A 641 34.56 -36.75 11.75
C GLY A 641 34.69 -36.49 13.26
N ASN A 642 35.62 -35.62 13.66
CA ASN A 642 35.80 -35.27 15.08
C ASN A 642 34.55 -34.62 15.69
N LEU A 643 33.84 -33.77 14.93
CA LEU A 643 32.64 -33.12 15.40
C LEU A 643 31.48 -34.12 15.56
N THR A 644 31.36 -35.05 14.61
CA THR A 644 30.35 -36.13 14.65
C THR A 644 30.62 -37.08 15.82
N GLU A 645 31.90 -37.35 16.14
CA GLU A 645 32.30 -38.13 17.31
C GLU A 645 31.93 -37.40 18.61
N LEU A 646 32.20 -36.10 18.72
CA LEU A 646 31.82 -35.27 19.87
C LEU A 646 30.29 -35.18 20.04
N GLU A 647 29.52 -35.05 18.96
CA GLU A 647 28.05 -35.07 19.02
C GLU A 647 27.52 -36.42 19.53
N SER A 648 28.19 -37.52 19.18
CA SER A 648 27.82 -38.86 19.65
C SER A 648 28.15 -39.15 21.12
N GLU A 649 29.04 -38.37 21.74
CA GLU A 649 29.38 -38.47 23.18
C GLU A 649 28.43 -37.68 24.09
N VAL A 650 27.62 -36.77 23.53
CA VAL A 650 26.71 -35.88 24.28
C VAL A 650 25.29 -36.46 24.42
N PHE A 651 25.00 -37.59 23.76
CA PHE A 651 23.71 -38.30 23.84
C PHE A 651 23.74 -39.61 24.62
#